data_AF-A0A8J4EYH1-F1
#
_entry.id   AF-A0A8J4EYH1-F1
#
_cell.length_a   1.000
_cell.length_b   1.000
_cell.length_c   1.000
_cell.angle_alpha   90.00
_cell.angle_beta   90.00
_cell.angle_gamma   90.00
#
_symmetry.space_group_name_H-M   'P 1'
#
loop_
_entity.id
_entity.type
_entity.pdbx_description
1 polymer ?
#
loop_
_entity_poly.entity_id
_entity_poly.type
_entity_poly.pdbx_seq_one_letter_code
_entity_poly.pdbx_strand_id
1 'polypeptide(L)'
;MCSNITNARIYLAASSRIIATNVTLRVLVMVISTNQTSKQCKATEGANVKKVKDAFLGPGGYADFFANCSYGRMVFDRQMLTVVSTVIPCNITSRNYCNEETIATQADLYLPQEIPTGYYSYFVYVLPNDEIIAEKCLRSAPGVGEIPGYKSWFMSGDKMGIFSKATVMQEMLHNFGLHHGWRNKEEYADFSTAMGRGTSCPSAPELWRLGWATPLAELNSSTFPKATYMNFTLPATYLGPTGAMIKIQPDWLNTNYTMNLYLSLRVKAAGDKDLIEKFNGKLSIHEVNRTIDSSRDDDTDPKTTIIGELTPGDNSSLIPSLQQEYKLLLLVGAFNNRTSTIIVTICQFVNGPDECTFAALPPPPPNPPSPTPPSPTPPSRTPPSRTPPSRTPPSRTPPSSRTPPPSPTPPPPTPPPPTPPPPTPPLPTPPSPTPPLPTPPSPTPPSPTPPPPTPPPPTPPSPTPPSPTPPSPTPPSPTPPPPTPPSPTPPSPTPPSPTPPSPTPPSPTPPSPTPPSPTPPSPPTPPKLLPPPPPRSPPPTFPPKSCGEGTVGNSICPIATECCSIYGWCGITEDYCNPNDCAGGPCQTPPPLRLPQPPSLLRTPPPLPFPPSPQPPTPLPSPSPPSPRPPPRPLPPSRRPPPLPPPIPPIEEMCGDGLVGNGRCINTIQCCSQVSVSWKGRRVG
;
A
#
# COMPACT_ATOMS: atom_id res chain seq x y z
N MET A 1 -11.27 -42.93 22.95
CA MET A 1 -12.56 -42.33 22.52
C MET A 1 -12.68 -40.97 23.18
N CYS A 2 -13.18 -39.94 22.49
CA CYS A 2 -13.58 -38.70 23.15
C CYS A 2 -14.96 -38.92 23.80
N SER A 3 -15.05 -38.77 25.12
CA SER A 3 -16.25 -39.12 25.90
C SER A 3 -17.24 -37.97 26.06
N ASN A 4 -16.85 -36.73 25.80
CA ASN A 4 -17.73 -35.58 25.71
C ASN A 4 -17.12 -34.53 24.78
N ILE A 5 -17.95 -33.80 24.01
CA ILE A 5 -17.53 -32.73 23.10
C ILE A 5 -18.55 -31.58 23.20
N THR A 6 -18.41 -30.76 24.24
CA THR A 6 -19.29 -29.61 24.49
C THR A 6 -18.98 -28.37 23.64
N ASN A 7 -17.81 -28.32 22.98
CA ASN A 7 -17.32 -27.16 22.23
C ASN A 7 -16.72 -27.53 20.85
N ALA A 8 -17.40 -28.38 20.08
CA ALA A 8 -17.03 -28.59 18.67
C ALA A 8 -17.35 -27.35 17.83
N ARG A 9 -16.35 -26.49 17.58
CA ARG A 9 -16.45 -25.50 16.49
C ARG A 9 -16.18 -26.21 15.16
N ILE A 10 -17.22 -26.34 14.35
CA ILE A 10 -17.06 -26.71 12.94
C ILE A 10 -16.49 -25.49 12.22
N TYR A 11 -15.18 -25.50 11.99
CA TYR A 11 -14.61 -24.70 10.93
C TYR A 11 -15.10 -25.28 9.61
N LEU A 12 -16.14 -24.67 9.04
CA LEU A 12 -16.29 -24.67 7.59
C LEU A 12 -14.95 -24.15 7.06
N ALA A 13 -14.28 -24.94 6.19
CA ALA A 13 -13.03 -24.50 5.60
C ALA A 13 -13.30 -23.15 4.92
N ALA A 14 -12.65 -22.09 5.43
CA ALA A 14 -12.78 -20.77 4.85
C ALA A 14 -12.33 -20.83 3.40
N SER A 15 -12.81 -19.89 2.58
CA SER A 15 -12.22 -19.67 1.26
C SER A 15 -10.71 -19.55 1.41
N SER A 16 -9.95 -20.17 0.51
CA SER A 16 -8.47 -20.15 0.46
C SER A 16 -7.85 -18.75 0.42
N ARG A 17 -8.67 -17.72 0.31
CA ARG A 17 -8.33 -16.32 0.30
C ARG A 17 -8.77 -15.65 1.60
N ILE A 18 -7.81 -15.31 2.46
CA ILE A 18 -8.11 -14.39 3.57
C ILE A 18 -8.38 -13.00 2.98
N ILE A 19 -9.59 -12.49 3.19
CA ILE A 19 -9.98 -11.18 2.68
C ILE A 19 -9.40 -10.12 3.60
N ALA A 20 -8.31 -9.46 3.17
CA ALA A 20 -7.73 -8.30 3.85
C ALA A 20 -8.28 -6.95 3.35
N THR A 21 -9.27 -6.95 2.45
CA THR A 21 -9.86 -5.73 1.85
C THR A 21 -11.30 -5.52 2.29
N ASN A 22 -11.69 -4.25 2.50
CA ASN A 22 -12.96 -3.83 3.08
C ASN A 22 -13.22 -4.45 4.47
N VAL A 23 -12.15 -4.69 5.24
CA VAL A 23 -12.21 -5.32 6.57
C VAL A 23 -12.42 -4.25 7.64
N THR A 24 -13.42 -4.48 8.50
CA THR A 24 -13.63 -3.71 9.73
C THR A 24 -13.38 -4.64 10.93
N LEU A 25 -12.24 -4.44 11.60
CA LEU A 25 -11.80 -5.23 12.74
C LEU A 25 -12.53 -4.79 14.01
N ARG A 26 -13.38 -5.67 14.54
CA ARG A 26 -14.00 -5.53 15.88
C ARG A 26 -13.16 -6.35 16.84
N VAL A 27 -12.47 -5.72 17.78
CA VAL A 27 -11.31 -6.32 18.47
C VAL A 27 -11.55 -6.45 19.98
N LEU A 28 -11.41 -7.66 20.51
CA LEU A 28 -11.32 -7.92 21.94
C LEU A 28 -9.86 -8.12 22.34
N VAL A 29 -9.37 -7.24 23.21
CA VAL A 29 -8.01 -7.30 23.78
C VAL A 29 -8.10 -7.75 25.23
N MET A 30 -7.67 -8.98 25.49
CA MET A 30 -7.56 -9.57 26.82
C MET A 30 -6.16 -9.33 27.37
N VAL A 31 -6.07 -8.47 28.37
CA VAL A 31 -4.82 -8.16 29.07
C VAL A 31 -4.67 -9.09 30.27
N ILE A 32 -3.79 -10.06 30.09
CA ILE A 32 -3.63 -11.19 30.98
C ILE A 32 -2.74 -10.79 32.16
N SER A 33 -3.27 -10.99 33.36
CA SER A 33 -2.53 -10.97 34.63
C SER A 33 -2.47 -12.40 35.18
N THR A 34 -1.48 -12.72 36.02
CA THR A 34 -1.46 -14.00 36.75
C THR A 34 -1.86 -13.83 38.22
N ASN A 35 -2.55 -14.83 38.77
CA ASN A 35 -3.14 -14.76 40.11
C ASN A 35 -2.15 -14.77 41.29
N GLN A 36 -0.88 -15.15 41.08
CA GLN A 36 0.13 -15.29 42.12
C GLN A 36 1.56 -15.28 41.57
N THR A 37 2.50 -14.65 42.29
CA THR A 37 3.93 -14.73 41.97
C THR A 37 4.50 -16.09 42.37
N SER A 38 5.43 -16.64 41.59
CA SER A 38 6.16 -17.86 41.93
C SER A 38 7.54 -17.90 41.26
N LYS A 39 8.33 -18.96 41.51
CA LYS A 39 9.55 -19.23 40.73
C LYS A 39 9.28 -19.50 39.23
N GLN A 40 8.02 -19.71 38.86
CA GLN A 40 7.58 -20.08 37.52
C GLN A 40 6.89 -18.92 36.79
N CYS A 41 6.41 -17.90 37.52
CA CYS A 41 5.90 -16.63 37.00
C CYS A 41 6.36 -15.51 37.95
N LYS A 42 7.35 -14.71 37.55
CA LYS A 42 7.87 -13.60 38.35
C LYS A 42 6.92 -12.39 38.27
N ALA A 43 6.36 -12.12 37.09
CA ALA A 43 5.36 -11.08 36.89
C ALA A 43 3.91 -11.58 37.12
N THR A 44 3.14 -10.81 37.88
CA THR A 44 1.70 -11.00 38.10
C THR A 44 0.85 -9.98 37.35
N GLU A 45 1.29 -8.73 37.28
CA GLU A 45 0.55 -7.67 36.58
C GLU A 45 0.70 -7.79 35.06
N GLY A 46 -0.43 -7.79 34.35
CA GLY A 46 -0.45 -7.59 32.90
C GLY A 46 -0.17 -6.13 32.49
N ALA A 47 -0.35 -5.81 31.22
CA ALA A 47 -0.24 -4.43 30.76
C ALA A 47 -1.29 -3.51 31.44
N ASN A 48 -1.01 -2.21 31.52
CA ASN A 48 -2.05 -1.26 31.92
C ASN A 48 -3.15 -1.18 30.84
N VAL A 49 -4.38 -1.59 31.18
CA VAL A 49 -5.54 -1.63 30.27
C VAL A 49 -5.79 -0.30 29.56
N LYS A 50 -5.64 0.84 30.26
CA LYS A 50 -5.79 2.17 29.63
C LYS A 50 -4.66 2.43 28.63
N LYS A 51 -3.40 2.17 29.00
CA LYS A 51 -2.24 2.33 28.09
C LYS A 51 -2.39 1.50 26.81
N VAL A 52 -2.89 0.26 26.91
CA VAL A 52 -3.19 -0.58 25.74
C VAL A 52 -4.33 0.01 24.90
N LYS A 53 -5.43 0.46 25.52
CA LYS A 53 -6.55 1.10 24.79
C LYS A 53 -6.12 2.41 24.10
N ASP A 54 -5.29 3.22 24.76
CA ASP A 54 -4.70 4.44 24.21
C ASP A 54 -3.76 4.12 23.03
N ALA A 55 -3.02 3.00 23.05
CA ALA A 55 -2.14 2.60 21.96
C ALA A 55 -2.91 2.18 20.68
N PHE A 56 -4.08 1.55 20.83
CA PHE A 56 -4.98 1.28 19.69
C PHE A 56 -5.71 2.53 19.19
N LEU A 57 -6.32 3.31 20.09
CA LEU A 57 -7.33 4.32 19.75
C LEU A 57 -6.83 5.77 19.81
N GLY A 58 -5.66 6.04 20.38
CA GLY A 58 -5.07 7.38 20.47
C GLY A 58 -4.59 7.92 19.11
N PRO A 59 -4.32 9.23 18.99
CA PRO A 59 -3.89 9.85 17.75
C PRO A 59 -2.56 9.25 17.24
N GLY A 60 -2.57 8.72 16.01
CA GLY A 60 -1.42 8.04 15.42
C GLY A 60 -1.13 6.64 15.99
N GLY A 61 -2.07 6.06 16.75
CA GLY A 61 -2.06 4.68 17.26
C GLY A 61 -2.37 3.63 16.19
N TYR A 62 -2.61 2.38 16.61
CA TYR A 62 -2.75 1.25 15.67
C TYR A 62 -3.94 1.39 14.71
N ALA A 63 -5.08 1.94 15.17
CA ALA A 63 -6.23 2.19 14.30
C ALA A 63 -5.91 3.14 13.14
N ASP A 64 -5.14 4.20 13.41
CA ASP A 64 -4.72 5.19 12.42
C ASP A 64 -3.61 4.63 11.50
N PHE A 65 -2.70 3.83 12.06
CA PHE A 65 -1.59 3.22 11.33
C PHE A 65 -2.08 2.22 10.27
N PHE A 66 -2.98 1.29 10.63
CA PHE A 66 -3.58 0.35 9.69
C PHE A 66 -4.46 1.06 8.65
N ALA A 67 -5.25 2.06 9.05
CA ALA A 67 -6.06 2.84 8.11
C ALA A 67 -5.18 3.54 7.05
N ASN A 68 -4.05 4.12 7.47
CA ASN A 68 -3.11 4.78 6.56
C ASN A 68 -2.38 3.78 5.65
N CYS A 69 -1.85 2.66 6.18
CA CYS A 69 -1.13 1.67 5.38
C CYS A 69 -2.03 0.86 4.42
N SER A 70 -3.31 0.70 4.74
CA SER A 70 -4.29 -0.02 3.92
C SER A 70 -5.12 0.88 3.00
N TYR A 71 -4.90 2.20 3.00
CA TYR A 71 -5.73 3.17 2.28
C TYR A 71 -7.23 3.09 2.68
N GLY A 72 -7.50 2.81 3.96
CA GLY A 72 -8.83 2.59 4.51
C GLY A 72 -9.46 1.22 4.19
N ARG A 73 -8.73 0.30 3.55
CA ARG A 73 -9.25 -1.05 3.21
C ARG A 73 -9.23 -2.02 4.38
N MET A 74 -8.44 -1.75 5.42
CA MET A 74 -8.51 -2.42 6.72
C MET A 74 -8.52 -1.36 7.82
N VAL A 75 -9.60 -1.33 8.59
CA VAL A 75 -9.82 -0.35 9.66
C VAL A 75 -10.25 -1.04 10.95
N PHE A 76 -9.96 -0.42 12.08
CA PHE A 76 -10.50 -0.85 13.37
C PHE A 76 -11.85 -0.16 13.62
N ASP A 77 -12.84 -0.91 14.05
CA ASP A 77 -14.06 -0.34 14.63
C ASP A 77 -13.70 0.26 15.99
N ARG A 78 -13.63 1.59 16.07
CA ARG A 78 -13.27 2.32 17.29
C ARG A 78 -14.34 2.23 18.39
N GLN A 79 -15.57 1.84 18.06
CA GLN A 79 -16.64 1.63 19.02
C GLN A 79 -16.62 0.18 19.54
N MET A 80 -16.41 -0.79 18.64
CA MET A 80 -16.25 -2.22 18.94
C MET A 80 -14.79 -2.62 19.19
N LEU A 81 -14.03 -1.78 19.90
CA LEU A 81 -12.71 -2.11 20.43
C LEU A 81 -12.73 -2.11 21.97
N THR A 82 -12.63 -3.31 22.52
CA THR A 82 -12.73 -3.56 23.96
C THR A 82 -11.38 -4.03 24.49
N VAL A 83 -10.89 -3.38 25.54
CA VAL A 83 -9.67 -3.80 26.27
C VAL A 83 -10.07 -4.08 27.70
N VAL A 84 -9.77 -5.27 28.19
CA VAL A 84 -10.18 -5.77 29.53
C VAL A 84 -9.02 -6.48 30.21
N SER A 85 -9.05 -6.57 31.53
CA SER A 85 -8.11 -7.41 32.28
C SER A 85 -8.72 -8.78 32.54
N THR A 86 -7.90 -9.83 32.39
CA THR A 86 -8.27 -11.22 32.61
C THR A 86 -7.22 -11.86 33.52
N VAL A 87 -7.61 -12.41 34.68
CA VAL A 87 -6.68 -13.01 35.64
C VAL A 87 -6.71 -14.53 35.49
N ILE A 88 -5.60 -15.13 35.05
CA ILE A 88 -5.48 -16.60 34.91
C ILE A 88 -4.52 -17.20 35.94
N PRO A 89 -4.68 -18.49 36.31
CA PRO A 89 -3.71 -19.19 37.14
C PRO A 89 -2.27 -19.15 36.61
N CYS A 90 -1.30 -18.69 37.40
CA CYS A 90 0.13 -18.67 37.04
C CYS A 90 0.63 -20.06 36.59
N ASN A 91 0.11 -21.15 37.17
CA ASN A 91 0.53 -22.49 36.75
C ASN A 91 0.17 -22.83 35.29
N ILE A 92 -0.61 -22.02 34.56
CA ILE A 92 -0.85 -22.16 33.12
C ILE A 92 0.29 -21.53 32.32
N THR A 93 0.64 -20.27 32.63
CA THR A 93 1.64 -19.45 31.93
C THR A 93 3.07 -19.97 32.05
N SER A 94 3.28 -21.05 32.79
CA SER A 94 4.61 -21.57 33.14
C SER A 94 4.74 -23.10 33.06
N ARG A 95 3.75 -23.79 32.50
CA ARG A 95 3.86 -25.23 32.16
C ARG A 95 4.82 -25.41 30.98
N ASN A 96 5.42 -26.60 30.87
CA ASN A 96 6.19 -27.05 29.69
C ASN A 96 5.35 -27.17 28.38
N TYR A 97 4.08 -26.78 28.44
CA TYR A 97 3.11 -26.75 27.35
C TYR A 97 2.22 -25.49 27.44
N CYS A 98 2.74 -24.41 28.04
CA CYS A 98 2.19 -23.10 27.70
C CYS A 98 2.38 -22.88 26.20
N ASN A 99 1.33 -22.45 25.52
CA ASN A 99 1.36 -22.10 24.11
C ASN A 99 0.18 -21.16 23.81
N GLU A 100 0.17 -20.64 22.59
CA GLU A 100 -0.81 -19.68 22.05
C GLU A 100 -2.26 -20.16 22.27
N GLU A 101 -2.57 -21.40 21.87
CA GLU A 101 -3.90 -22.00 22.02
C GLU A 101 -4.31 -22.18 23.49
N THR A 102 -3.40 -22.61 24.36
CA THR A 102 -3.66 -22.77 25.80
C THR A 102 -3.92 -21.41 26.45
N ILE A 103 -3.12 -20.40 26.12
CA ILE A 103 -3.30 -19.03 26.62
C ILE A 103 -4.64 -18.46 26.15
N ALA A 104 -4.99 -18.62 24.87
CA ALA A 104 -6.27 -18.16 24.34
C ALA A 104 -7.44 -18.86 25.03
N THR A 105 -7.41 -20.20 25.11
CA THR A 105 -8.46 -21.01 25.75
C THR A 105 -8.66 -20.61 27.21
N GLN A 106 -7.59 -20.34 27.96
CA GLN A 106 -7.69 -19.96 29.37
C GLN A 106 -8.09 -18.49 29.56
N ALA A 107 -7.68 -17.57 28.68
CA ALA A 107 -8.18 -16.21 28.71
C ALA A 107 -9.68 -16.13 28.35
N ASP A 108 -10.13 -16.88 27.34
CA ASP A 108 -11.54 -16.99 26.95
C ASP A 108 -12.40 -17.59 28.09
N LEU A 109 -11.87 -18.54 28.87
CA LEU A 109 -12.56 -19.17 30.02
C LEU A 109 -12.64 -18.28 31.27
N TYR A 110 -11.73 -17.33 31.45
CA TYR A 110 -11.69 -16.41 32.59
C TYR A 110 -12.18 -15.00 32.23
N LEU A 111 -12.72 -14.82 31.02
CA LEU A 111 -13.34 -13.59 30.56
C LEU A 111 -14.63 -13.30 31.37
N PRO A 112 -14.86 -12.05 31.82
CA PRO A 112 -16.13 -11.64 32.43
C PRO A 112 -17.34 -11.99 31.56
N GLN A 113 -18.40 -12.52 32.17
CA GLN A 113 -19.59 -13.06 31.47
C GLN A 113 -20.37 -11.98 30.71
N GLU A 114 -20.18 -10.72 31.08
CA GLU A 114 -20.75 -9.52 30.47
C GLU A 114 -20.11 -9.18 29.10
N ILE A 115 -19.09 -9.94 28.66
CA ILE A 115 -18.35 -9.71 27.40
C ILE A 115 -18.66 -10.83 26.39
N PRO A 116 -19.78 -10.73 25.64
CA PRO A 116 -20.12 -11.70 24.60
C PRO A 116 -19.10 -11.69 23.45
N THR A 117 -18.28 -12.73 23.37
CA THR A 117 -17.19 -12.86 22.37
C THR A 117 -17.67 -12.85 20.92
N GLY A 118 -18.93 -13.23 20.65
CA GLY A 118 -19.51 -13.28 19.29
C GLY A 118 -19.65 -11.93 18.57
N TYR A 119 -19.47 -10.80 19.25
CA TYR A 119 -19.46 -9.48 18.61
C TYR A 119 -18.11 -9.08 18.01
N TYR A 120 -17.04 -9.80 18.34
CA TYR A 120 -15.68 -9.50 17.88
C TYR A 120 -15.30 -10.38 16.70
N SER A 121 -14.56 -9.82 15.75
CA SER A 121 -13.99 -10.53 14.60
C SER A 121 -12.50 -10.85 14.80
N TYR A 122 -11.92 -10.42 15.91
CA TYR A 122 -10.48 -10.48 16.18
C TYR A 122 -10.19 -10.52 17.67
N PHE A 123 -9.21 -11.31 18.09
CA PHE A 123 -8.83 -11.47 19.50
C PHE A 123 -7.33 -11.21 19.69
N VAL A 124 -7.00 -10.43 20.71
CA VAL A 124 -5.63 -10.08 21.07
C VAL A 124 -5.37 -10.48 22.52
N TYR A 125 -4.32 -11.25 22.76
CA TYR A 125 -3.95 -11.73 24.10
C TYR A 125 -2.63 -11.09 24.52
N VAL A 126 -2.64 -10.31 25.60
CA VAL A 126 -1.47 -9.53 26.06
C VAL A 126 -0.94 -10.12 27.36
N LEU A 127 0.21 -10.79 27.29
CA LEU A 127 0.81 -11.54 28.41
C LEU A 127 1.70 -10.63 29.30
N PRO A 128 1.86 -10.92 30.60
CA PRO A 128 2.79 -10.21 31.48
C PRO A 128 4.23 -10.26 30.94
N ASN A 129 4.98 -9.16 31.07
CA ASN A 129 6.35 -9.05 30.58
C ASN A 129 7.33 -9.83 31.48
N ASP A 130 7.34 -11.14 31.30
CA ASP A 130 8.12 -12.12 32.04
C ASP A 130 8.90 -13.03 31.08
N GLU A 131 10.18 -13.22 31.37
CA GLU A 131 11.13 -14.04 30.60
C GLU A 131 10.70 -15.50 30.45
N ILE A 132 10.14 -16.11 31.50
CA ILE A 132 9.67 -17.51 31.49
C ILE A 132 8.39 -17.61 30.68
N ILE A 133 7.49 -16.63 30.81
CA ILE A 133 6.25 -16.58 30.02
C ILE A 133 6.58 -16.38 28.54
N ALA A 134 7.53 -15.51 28.20
CA ALA A 134 8.02 -15.34 26.83
C ALA A 134 8.60 -16.65 26.28
N GLU A 135 9.57 -17.25 26.99
CA GLU A 135 10.28 -18.46 26.56
C GLU A 135 9.33 -19.65 26.38
N LYS A 136 8.41 -19.89 27.33
CA LYS A 136 7.49 -21.03 27.26
C LYS A 136 6.30 -20.78 26.33
N CYS A 137 5.60 -19.66 26.48
CA CYS A 137 4.33 -19.45 25.81
C CYS A 137 4.49 -18.94 24.37
N LEU A 138 5.47 -18.07 24.09
CA LEU A 138 5.68 -17.43 22.79
C LEU A 138 7.05 -17.75 22.14
N ARG A 139 7.78 -18.75 22.65
CA ARG A 139 9.13 -19.15 22.15
C ARG A 139 10.12 -17.98 22.13
N SER A 140 10.06 -17.14 23.16
CA SER A 140 10.82 -15.87 23.31
C SER A 140 10.50 -14.77 22.28
N ALA A 141 9.47 -14.94 21.45
CA ALA A 141 9.04 -13.91 20.52
C ALA A 141 8.30 -12.76 21.25
N PRO A 142 8.42 -11.50 20.79
CA PRO A 142 7.71 -10.36 21.38
C PRO A 142 6.19 -10.40 21.09
N GLY A 143 5.78 -11.14 20.07
CA GLY A 143 4.42 -11.51 19.75
C GLY A 143 4.38 -12.69 18.78
N VAL A 144 3.18 -13.21 18.51
CA VAL A 144 2.89 -14.28 17.54
C VAL A 144 1.49 -14.03 16.91
N GLY A 145 1.33 -14.26 15.61
CA GLY A 145 0.03 -14.38 14.93
C GLY A 145 -0.31 -15.81 14.49
N GLU A 146 -1.60 -16.16 14.39
CA GLU A 146 -2.03 -17.36 13.64
C GLU A 146 -1.79 -17.13 12.14
N ILE A 147 -1.23 -18.11 11.41
CA ILE A 147 -1.02 -18.01 9.95
C ILE A 147 -1.83 -19.11 9.23
N PRO A 148 -2.92 -18.75 8.52
CA PRO A 148 -3.77 -17.57 8.75
C PRO A 148 -4.66 -17.73 10.01
N GLY A 149 -5.46 -16.72 10.34
CA GLY A 149 -6.44 -16.84 11.42
C GLY A 149 -7.13 -15.55 11.82
N TYR A 150 -7.36 -15.37 13.12
CA TYR A 150 -8.06 -14.21 13.71
C TYR A 150 -7.61 -13.89 15.15
N LYS A 151 -6.47 -14.45 15.59
CA LYS A 151 -5.86 -14.22 16.91
C LYS A 151 -4.38 -13.82 16.80
N SER A 152 -3.96 -12.94 17.71
CA SER A 152 -2.54 -12.61 17.94
C SER A 152 -2.24 -12.54 19.45
N TRP A 153 -1.00 -12.88 19.81
CA TRP A 153 -0.49 -12.84 21.18
C TRP A 153 0.70 -11.87 21.26
N PHE A 154 0.85 -11.17 22.38
CA PHE A 154 1.92 -10.18 22.57
C PHE A 154 2.45 -10.18 24.00
N MET A 155 3.74 -9.93 24.18
CA MET A 155 4.29 -9.53 25.47
C MET A 155 3.91 -8.07 25.79
N SER A 156 3.69 -7.76 27.07
CA SER A 156 3.40 -6.40 27.56
C SER A 156 4.62 -5.47 27.67
N GLY A 157 5.70 -5.76 26.95
CA GLY A 157 6.95 -5.01 27.03
C GLY A 157 6.86 -3.59 26.45
N ASP A 158 7.45 -2.61 27.15
CA ASP A 158 7.33 -1.19 26.79
C ASP A 158 8.02 -0.77 25.48
N LYS A 159 8.85 -1.63 24.89
CA LYS A 159 9.57 -1.37 23.63
C LYS A 159 9.25 -2.37 22.51
N MET A 160 8.65 -3.52 22.81
CA MET A 160 8.45 -4.65 21.90
C MET A 160 7.17 -5.40 22.30
N GLY A 161 6.48 -6.04 21.34
CA GLY A 161 5.18 -6.66 21.61
C GLY A 161 4.06 -5.65 21.50
N ILE A 162 3.12 -5.63 22.46
CA ILE A 162 1.85 -4.89 22.32
C ILE A 162 2.02 -3.38 22.15
N PHE A 163 3.15 -2.80 22.59
CA PHE A 163 3.44 -1.38 22.45
C PHE A 163 4.25 -1.02 21.19
N SER A 164 4.70 -2.02 20.41
CA SER A 164 5.39 -1.82 19.13
C SER A 164 4.42 -1.84 17.95
N LYS A 165 4.40 -0.76 17.15
CA LYS A 165 3.63 -0.70 15.90
C LYS A 165 4.03 -1.76 14.88
N ALA A 166 5.34 -2.02 14.77
CA ALA A 166 5.88 -3.03 13.86
C ALA A 166 5.34 -4.40 14.26
N THR A 167 5.52 -4.80 15.53
CA THR A 167 5.04 -6.10 16.03
C THR A 167 3.52 -6.22 15.93
N VAL A 168 2.74 -5.20 16.33
CA VAL A 168 1.28 -5.25 16.21
C VAL A 168 0.82 -5.34 14.74
N MET A 169 1.53 -4.75 13.78
CA MET A 169 1.21 -4.93 12.35
C MET A 169 1.67 -6.28 11.81
N GLN A 170 2.86 -6.76 12.18
CA GLN A 170 3.40 -8.07 11.79
C GLN A 170 2.46 -9.19 12.24
N GLU A 171 2.24 -9.31 13.55
CA GLU A 171 1.46 -10.39 14.15
C GLU A 171 -0.02 -10.34 13.82
N MET A 172 -0.54 -9.22 13.30
CA MET A 172 -1.91 -9.13 12.80
C MET A 172 -2.04 -9.34 11.29
N LEU A 173 -0.98 -9.15 10.49
CA LEU A 173 -1.00 -9.42 9.05
C LEU A 173 -0.58 -10.85 8.70
N HIS A 174 0.11 -11.53 9.61
CA HIS A 174 0.22 -12.99 9.63
C HIS A 174 -1.14 -13.69 9.52
N ASN A 175 -2.16 -13.18 10.23
CA ASN A 175 -3.54 -13.67 10.14
C ASN A 175 -4.18 -13.50 8.76
N PHE A 176 -3.63 -12.65 7.90
CA PHE A 176 -4.05 -12.41 6.51
C PHE A 176 -3.06 -13.00 5.48
N GLY A 177 -2.26 -13.99 5.88
CA GLY A 177 -1.40 -14.75 4.96
C GLY A 177 -0.13 -14.02 4.53
N LEU A 178 0.33 -13.00 5.27
CA LEU A 178 1.70 -12.49 5.14
C LEU A 178 2.70 -13.33 5.95
N HIS A 179 3.96 -13.25 5.54
CA HIS A 179 5.11 -13.93 6.12
C HIS A 179 6.25 -12.93 6.33
N HIS A 180 7.31 -13.32 7.04
CA HIS A 180 8.42 -12.43 7.35
C HIS A 180 9.13 -11.90 6.08
N GLY A 181 9.60 -10.66 6.13
CA GLY A 181 10.38 -10.01 5.06
C GLY A 181 11.88 -10.30 5.18
N TRP A 182 12.52 -10.64 4.06
CA TRP A 182 13.90 -11.15 4.01
C TRP A 182 14.87 -10.16 3.38
N ARG A 183 16.15 -10.27 3.73
CA ARG A 183 17.27 -9.66 2.99
C ARG A 183 18.48 -10.57 3.06
N ASN A 184 19.21 -10.75 1.95
CA ASN A 184 20.43 -11.58 1.91
C ASN A 184 20.28 -13.02 2.45
N LYS A 185 19.07 -13.60 2.41
CA LYS A 185 18.68 -14.89 3.04
C LYS A 185 18.63 -14.90 4.57
N GLU A 186 18.69 -13.74 5.23
CA GLU A 186 18.33 -13.57 6.64
C GLU A 186 16.84 -13.19 6.78
N GLU A 187 16.16 -13.83 7.73
CA GLU A 187 14.77 -13.55 8.09
C GLU A 187 14.64 -12.24 8.90
N TYR A 188 13.53 -11.53 8.72
CA TYR A 188 13.28 -10.18 9.27
C TYR A 188 14.27 -9.08 8.84
N ALA A 189 15.26 -9.38 8.00
CA ALA A 189 16.31 -8.43 7.61
C ALA A 189 15.86 -7.37 6.56
N ASP A 190 14.58 -7.39 6.15
CA ASP A 190 13.97 -6.24 5.49
C ASP A 190 13.51 -5.18 6.50
N PHE A 191 14.23 -4.07 6.56
CA PHE A 191 13.89 -2.92 7.40
C PHE A 191 12.91 -1.92 6.73
N SER A 192 12.41 -2.24 5.52
CA SER A 192 11.46 -1.40 4.77
C SER A 192 9.99 -1.74 5.01
N THR A 193 9.69 -2.76 5.83
CA THR A 193 8.33 -3.22 6.13
C THR A 193 8.20 -3.64 7.60
N ALA A 194 6.99 -3.52 8.15
CA ALA A 194 6.62 -4.14 9.43
C ALA A 194 6.67 -5.67 9.42
N MET A 195 6.72 -6.34 8.26
CA MET A 195 6.94 -7.79 8.17
C MET A 195 8.41 -8.19 8.42
N GLY A 196 9.31 -7.23 8.56
CA GLY A 196 10.67 -7.44 9.06
C GLY A 196 10.96 -6.48 10.20
N ARG A 197 12.23 -6.10 10.40
CA ARG A 197 12.65 -5.19 11.47
C ARG A 197 12.31 -3.71 11.19
N GLY A 198 11.44 -3.41 10.22
CA GLY A 198 11.00 -2.06 9.88
C GLY A 198 9.80 -1.57 10.71
N THR A 199 9.65 -0.25 10.84
CA THR A 199 8.54 0.41 11.57
C THR A 199 7.52 1.08 10.65
N SER A 200 7.42 0.61 9.41
CA SER A 200 6.69 1.27 8.30
C SER A 200 5.64 0.35 7.68
N CYS A 201 4.89 0.84 6.68
CA CYS A 201 3.85 0.06 6.03
C CYS A 201 4.42 -1.18 5.30
N PRO A 202 3.56 -2.17 4.95
CA PRO A 202 3.96 -3.34 4.19
C PRO A 202 4.66 -2.97 2.88
N SER A 203 5.55 -3.84 2.40
CA SER A 203 6.26 -3.66 1.13
C SER A 203 5.30 -3.78 -0.06
N ALA A 204 5.72 -3.34 -1.26
CA ALA A 204 4.89 -3.42 -2.46
C ALA A 204 4.28 -4.82 -2.75
N PRO A 205 5.03 -5.93 -2.70
CA PRO A 205 4.42 -7.26 -2.87
C PRO A 205 3.46 -7.65 -1.75
N GLU A 206 3.68 -7.20 -0.51
CA GLU A 206 2.75 -7.43 0.60
C GLU A 206 1.45 -6.63 0.41
N LEU A 207 1.54 -5.36 0.03
CA LEU A 207 0.41 -4.51 -0.35
C LEU A 207 -0.36 -5.09 -1.55
N TRP A 208 0.36 -5.67 -2.53
CA TRP A 208 -0.26 -6.42 -3.62
C TRP A 208 -1.00 -7.64 -3.08
N ARG A 209 -0.34 -8.52 -2.32
CA ARG A 209 -0.89 -9.80 -1.80
C ARG A 209 -2.15 -9.58 -0.97
N LEU A 210 -2.11 -8.65 -0.02
CA LEU A 210 -3.27 -8.19 0.77
C LEU A 210 -4.40 -7.57 -0.10
N GLY A 211 -4.10 -7.15 -1.34
CA GLY A 211 -5.04 -6.43 -2.20
C GLY A 211 -5.23 -4.97 -1.80
N TRP A 212 -4.31 -4.43 -0.99
CA TRP A 212 -4.35 -3.05 -0.53
C TRP A 212 -3.99 -2.07 -1.66
N ALA A 213 -3.03 -2.44 -2.51
CA ALA A 213 -2.65 -1.66 -3.69
C ALA A 213 -2.52 -2.49 -4.97
N THR A 214 -2.58 -1.81 -6.12
CA THR A 214 -2.40 -2.38 -7.47
C THR A 214 -1.19 -1.79 -8.18
N PRO A 215 -0.56 -2.53 -9.11
CA PRO A 215 0.51 -1.99 -9.95
C PRO A 215 0.03 -0.90 -10.91
N LEU A 216 0.99 -0.07 -11.34
CA LEU A 216 0.90 0.91 -12.42
C LEU A 216 1.07 0.26 -13.79
N ALA A 217 1.92 -0.78 -13.84
CA ALA A 217 2.16 -1.62 -15.00
C ALA A 217 2.59 -3.03 -14.55
N GLU A 218 2.20 -4.04 -15.33
CA GLU A 218 2.69 -5.42 -15.21
C GLU A 218 3.51 -5.75 -16.47
N LEU A 219 4.81 -6.02 -16.29
CA LEU A 219 5.79 -6.14 -17.36
C LEU A 219 6.23 -7.59 -17.55
N ASN A 220 5.98 -8.15 -18.73
CA ASN A 220 6.39 -9.48 -19.18
C ASN A 220 6.74 -9.44 -20.68
N SER A 221 7.15 -10.55 -21.28
CA SER A 221 7.56 -10.64 -22.69
C SER A 221 6.50 -10.19 -23.71
N SER A 222 5.23 -10.10 -23.33
CA SER A 222 4.13 -9.61 -24.18
C SER A 222 3.82 -8.12 -24.01
N THR A 223 4.09 -7.53 -22.83
CA THR A 223 3.80 -6.12 -22.51
C THR A 223 5.05 -5.23 -22.53
N PHE A 224 6.24 -5.81 -22.47
CA PHE A 224 7.52 -5.12 -22.37
C PHE A 224 8.39 -5.45 -23.60
N PRO A 225 8.79 -4.46 -24.43
CA PRO A 225 9.68 -4.69 -25.57
C PRO A 225 11.13 -4.97 -25.14
N LYS A 226 11.90 -5.61 -26.02
CA LYS A 226 13.34 -5.88 -25.85
C LYS A 226 14.19 -4.72 -26.36
N ALA A 227 15.38 -4.54 -25.78
CA ALA A 227 16.40 -3.55 -26.19
C ALA A 227 15.88 -2.09 -26.24
N THR A 228 14.78 -1.80 -25.54
CA THR A 228 14.04 -0.54 -25.64
C THR A 228 13.68 -0.05 -24.24
N TYR A 229 14.00 1.20 -23.92
CA TYR A 229 13.59 1.83 -22.66
C TYR A 229 12.09 2.15 -22.63
N MET A 230 11.41 1.77 -21.54
CA MET A 230 10.11 2.29 -21.14
C MET A 230 10.23 3.18 -19.90
N ASN A 231 9.48 4.29 -19.89
CA ASN A 231 9.47 5.27 -18.80
C ASN A 231 8.15 5.24 -18.05
N PHE A 232 8.21 5.21 -16.71
CA PHE A 232 7.05 5.20 -15.83
C PHE A 232 7.17 6.30 -14.78
N THR A 233 6.15 7.14 -14.63
CA THR A 233 6.06 8.09 -13.50
C THR A 233 5.47 7.35 -12.30
N LEU A 234 6.33 6.84 -11.42
CA LEU A 234 5.96 6.03 -10.27
C LEU A 234 5.65 6.93 -9.06
N PRO A 235 4.39 6.96 -8.57
CA PRO A 235 4.04 7.64 -7.32
C PRO A 235 4.61 6.91 -6.08
N ALA A 236 4.81 7.67 -5.01
CA ALA A 236 5.12 7.11 -3.71
C ALA A 236 3.94 6.31 -3.16
N THR A 237 4.25 5.15 -2.57
CA THR A 237 3.26 4.20 -2.00
C THR A 237 2.19 4.87 -1.13
N TYR A 238 2.55 5.82 -0.29
CA TYR A 238 1.61 6.49 0.63
C TYR A 238 0.51 7.31 -0.05
N LEU A 239 0.63 7.63 -1.35
CA LEU A 239 -0.32 8.51 -2.06
C LEU A 239 -1.67 7.85 -2.36
N GLY A 240 -1.74 6.52 -2.47
CA GLY A 240 -3.00 5.83 -2.72
C GLY A 240 -2.85 4.38 -3.20
N PRO A 241 -3.97 3.64 -3.28
CA PRO A 241 -3.99 2.21 -3.57
C PRO A 241 -3.84 1.86 -5.07
N THR A 242 -3.71 2.83 -5.96
CA THR A 242 -3.72 2.60 -7.41
C THR A 242 -2.42 3.12 -8.03
N GLY A 243 -1.66 2.22 -8.67
CA GLY A 243 -0.41 2.58 -9.34
C GLY A 243 0.80 2.70 -8.39
N ALA A 244 0.72 2.17 -7.18
CA ALA A 244 1.73 2.34 -6.12
C ALA A 244 3.07 1.59 -6.35
N MET A 245 3.15 0.78 -7.41
CA MET A 245 4.28 -0.12 -7.71
C MET A 245 4.33 -0.48 -9.20
N ILE A 246 5.45 -0.99 -9.69
CA ILE A 246 5.55 -1.69 -10.98
C ILE A 246 5.85 -3.15 -10.69
N LYS A 247 5.11 -4.07 -11.31
CA LYS A 247 5.34 -5.51 -11.20
C LYS A 247 6.04 -6.01 -12.46
N ILE A 248 7.04 -6.86 -12.31
CA ILE A 248 7.79 -7.46 -13.42
C ILE A 248 7.78 -8.98 -13.27
N GLN A 249 7.42 -9.65 -14.35
CA GLN A 249 7.38 -11.10 -14.51
C GLN A 249 8.41 -11.45 -15.60
N PRO A 250 9.67 -11.75 -15.22
CA PRO A 250 10.78 -11.95 -16.16
C PRO A 250 10.72 -13.33 -16.85
N ASP A 251 9.63 -13.59 -17.55
CA ASP A 251 9.34 -14.80 -18.34
C ASP A 251 10.34 -15.04 -19.49
N TRP A 252 10.98 -13.97 -19.99
CA TRP A 252 12.09 -14.04 -20.94
C TRP A 252 13.31 -14.82 -20.42
N LEU A 253 13.40 -15.10 -19.11
CA LEU A 253 14.41 -15.99 -18.51
C LEU A 253 14.10 -17.49 -18.69
N ASN A 254 12.93 -17.84 -19.26
CA ASN A 254 12.50 -19.20 -19.55
C ASN A 254 12.57 -20.12 -18.31
N THR A 255 13.42 -21.15 -18.32
CA THR A 255 13.61 -22.09 -17.20
C THR A 255 14.17 -21.43 -15.94
N ASN A 256 14.83 -20.28 -16.08
CA ASN A 256 15.45 -19.57 -14.96
C ASN A 256 14.50 -18.55 -14.31
N TYR A 257 13.29 -18.37 -14.86
CA TYR A 257 12.24 -17.56 -14.25
C TYR A 257 11.71 -18.26 -12.98
N THR A 258 12.10 -17.74 -11.81
CA THR A 258 11.69 -18.25 -10.49
C THR A 258 11.03 -17.18 -9.62
N MET A 259 11.42 -15.90 -9.78
CA MET A 259 10.91 -14.77 -9.00
C MET A 259 10.19 -13.73 -9.87
N ASN A 260 9.18 -13.08 -9.30
CA ASN A 260 8.64 -11.81 -9.77
C ASN A 260 9.34 -10.67 -9.04
N LEU A 261 9.53 -9.53 -9.71
CA LEU A 261 10.07 -8.31 -9.10
C LEU A 261 8.98 -7.26 -8.88
N TYR A 262 9.15 -6.47 -7.83
CA TYR A 262 8.32 -5.31 -7.49
C TYR A 262 9.19 -4.08 -7.28
N LEU A 263 8.87 -3.00 -7.99
CA LEU A 263 9.51 -1.70 -7.86
C LEU A 263 8.55 -0.74 -7.17
N SER A 264 8.95 -0.07 -6.09
CA SER A 264 8.11 0.94 -5.42
C SER A 264 8.88 2.12 -4.86
N LEU A 265 8.31 3.32 -4.96
CA LEU A 265 8.85 4.51 -4.31
C LEU A 265 8.34 4.58 -2.86
N ARG A 266 9.27 4.59 -1.89
CA ARG A 266 8.96 4.74 -0.45
C ARG A 266 9.37 6.14 0.02
N VAL A 267 8.56 6.76 0.88
CA VAL A 267 8.74 8.15 1.36
C VAL A 267 8.20 8.26 2.78
N LYS A 268 8.88 9.00 3.66
CA LYS A 268 8.44 9.31 5.03
C LYS A 268 7.16 10.16 5.07
N ALA A 269 6.00 9.56 4.83
CA ALA A 269 4.70 10.25 4.85
C ALA A 269 3.53 9.32 5.19
N ALA A 270 2.47 9.89 5.77
CA ALA A 270 1.26 9.19 6.22
C ALA A 270 1.55 7.95 7.08
N GLY A 271 1.31 6.73 6.56
CA GLY A 271 1.63 5.48 7.26
C GLY A 271 3.13 5.20 7.32
N ASP A 272 3.87 5.54 6.26
CA ASP A 272 5.33 5.39 6.17
C ASP A 272 6.10 6.50 6.93
N LYS A 273 5.45 7.31 7.76
CA LYS A 273 6.11 8.39 8.53
C LYS A 273 7.30 7.90 9.39
N ASP A 274 7.26 6.64 9.83
CA ASP A 274 8.23 5.99 10.72
C ASP A 274 9.22 5.09 9.91
N LEU A 275 9.26 5.21 8.57
CA LEU A 275 10.22 4.56 7.63
C LEU A 275 11.66 5.07 7.84
N ILE A 276 12.68 4.21 7.72
CA ILE A 276 14.08 4.64 7.87
C ILE A 276 14.63 5.38 6.63
N GLU A 277 15.57 6.31 6.85
CA GLU A 277 16.16 7.15 5.78
C GLU A 277 16.84 6.35 4.66
N LYS A 278 17.24 5.10 4.93
CA LYS A 278 17.79 4.18 3.92
C LYS A 278 16.87 4.05 2.70
N PHE A 279 15.54 4.10 2.89
CA PHE A 279 14.52 3.93 1.85
C PHE A 279 13.73 5.23 1.55
N ASN A 280 13.88 6.28 2.35
CA ASN A 280 13.11 7.51 2.21
C ASN A 280 13.47 8.24 0.90
N GLY A 281 12.47 8.48 0.05
CA GLY A 281 12.66 9.11 -1.25
C GLY A 281 13.36 8.21 -2.26
N LYS A 282 13.37 6.88 -2.07
CA LYS A 282 14.09 5.93 -2.92
C LYS A 282 13.19 4.87 -3.53
N LEU A 283 13.71 4.24 -4.60
CA LEU A 283 13.09 3.08 -5.22
C LEU A 283 13.52 1.81 -4.48
N SER A 284 12.61 1.23 -3.69
CA SER A 284 12.77 -0.11 -3.11
C SER A 284 12.49 -1.19 -4.16
N ILE A 285 13.31 -2.23 -4.17
CA ILE A 285 13.24 -3.33 -5.14
C ILE A 285 13.16 -4.66 -4.39
N HIS A 286 12.04 -5.35 -4.57
CA HIS A 286 11.71 -6.62 -3.92
C HIS A 286 11.58 -7.74 -4.94
N GLU A 287 12.01 -8.95 -4.57
CA GLU A 287 11.76 -10.20 -5.29
C GLU A 287 10.86 -11.15 -4.48
N VAL A 288 10.07 -11.97 -5.19
CA VAL A 288 9.05 -12.85 -4.60
C VAL A 288 8.90 -14.12 -5.43
N ASN A 289 8.72 -15.28 -4.80
CA ASN A 289 8.51 -16.54 -5.52
C ASN A 289 7.31 -16.45 -6.49
N ARG A 290 7.56 -16.63 -7.79
CA ARG A 290 6.55 -16.39 -8.84
C ARG A 290 5.33 -17.31 -8.75
N THR A 291 5.50 -18.52 -8.23
CA THR A 291 4.43 -19.52 -8.13
C THR A 291 3.43 -19.08 -7.07
N ILE A 292 3.94 -18.72 -5.90
CA ILE A 292 3.13 -18.26 -4.76
C ILE A 292 2.55 -16.87 -5.06
N ASP A 293 3.32 -15.95 -5.63
CA ASP A 293 2.83 -14.60 -6.02
C ASP A 293 1.79 -14.62 -7.17
N SER A 294 1.68 -15.73 -7.91
CA SER A 294 0.60 -15.93 -8.88
C SER A 294 -0.73 -16.35 -8.23
N SER A 295 -0.71 -16.82 -6.98
CA SER A 295 -1.88 -17.25 -6.21
C SER A 295 -2.03 -16.44 -4.92
N ARG A 296 -3.03 -15.55 -4.88
CA ARG A 296 -3.45 -14.83 -3.66
C ARG A 296 -4.05 -15.74 -2.58
N ASP A 297 -4.20 -17.02 -2.91
CA ASP A 297 -4.86 -18.08 -2.15
C ASP A 297 -3.87 -19.18 -1.72
N ASP A 298 -2.56 -18.98 -1.97
CA ASP A 298 -1.49 -19.86 -1.51
C ASP A 298 -0.83 -19.26 -0.27
N ASP A 299 -1.12 -19.84 0.90
CA ASP A 299 -0.58 -19.44 2.21
C ASP A 299 0.88 -19.87 2.44
N THR A 300 1.54 -20.51 1.48
CA THR A 300 2.99 -20.80 1.55
C THR A 300 3.81 -19.50 1.67
N ASP A 301 4.91 -19.53 2.43
CA ASP A 301 5.82 -18.38 2.53
C ASP A 301 6.41 -18.00 1.16
N PRO A 302 6.08 -16.81 0.61
CA PRO A 302 6.54 -16.38 -0.71
C PRO A 302 8.01 -15.94 -0.74
N LYS A 303 8.69 -15.90 0.42
CA LYS A 303 10.06 -15.40 0.63
C LYS A 303 10.29 -14.01 0.03
N THR A 304 9.36 -13.10 0.31
CA THR A 304 9.46 -11.67 -0.03
C THR A 304 10.79 -11.11 0.45
N THR A 305 11.67 -10.78 -0.49
CA THR A 305 13.06 -10.42 -0.22
C THR A 305 13.36 -9.05 -0.80
N ILE A 306 13.89 -8.10 -0.02
CA ILE A 306 14.42 -6.85 -0.57
C ILE A 306 15.83 -7.10 -1.14
N ILE A 307 16.01 -6.87 -2.44
CA ILE A 307 17.31 -7.05 -3.13
C ILE A 307 18.10 -5.75 -3.25
N GLY A 308 17.46 -4.60 -3.03
CA GLY A 308 18.17 -3.33 -2.86
C GLY A 308 17.29 -2.10 -2.92
N GLU A 309 17.96 -0.95 -2.97
CA GLU A 309 17.35 0.37 -2.96
C GLU A 309 18.14 1.32 -3.89
N LEU A 310 17.46 2.05 -4.78
CA LEU A 310 18.11 2.99 -5.71
C LEU A 310 17.81 4.44 -5.33
N THR A 311 18.87 5.26 -5.29
CA THR A 311 18.81 6.70 -5.01
C THR A 311 18.45 7.49 -6.28
N PRO A 312 17.38 8.30 -6.30
CA PRO A 312 17.00 9.05 -7.50
C PRO A 312 18.08 10.03 -7.97
N GLY A 313 18.37 10.00 -9.27
CA GLY A 313 19.46 10.76 -9.90
C GLY A 313 20.81 10.05 -9.92
N ASP A 314 21.00 8.98 -9.13
CA ASP A 314 22.21 8.16 -9.16
C ASP A 314 22.01 6.91 -10.04
N ASN A 315 22.44 7.02 -11.29
CA ASN A 315 22.47 5.90 -12.23
C ASN A 315 23.79 5.09 -12.18
N SER A 316 24.69 5.37 -11.23
CA SER A 316 25.93 4.61 -11.02
C SER A 316 25.75 3.46 -10.02
N SER A 317 24.83 3.62 -9.05
CA SER A 317 24.37 2.56 -8.16
C SER A 317 23.53 1.50 -8.90
N LEU A 318 24.19 0.61 -9.65
CA LEU A 318 23.54 -0.51 -10.33
C LEU A 318 23.46 -1.73 -9.39
N ILE A 319 22.28 -2.36 -9.26
CA ILE A 319 22.15 -3.65 -8.57
C ILE A 319 22.65 -4.77 -9.50
N PRO A 320 23.70 -5.54 -9.14
CA PRO A 320 24.29 -6.51 -10.06
C PRO A 320 23.35 -7.64 -10.47
N SER A 321 22.49 -8.13 -9.57
CA SER A 321 21.53 -9.21 -9.86
C SER A 321 20.51 -8.82 -10.93
N LEU A 322 20.06 -7.55 -10.97
CA LEU A 322 19.16 -7.07 -12.02
C LEU A 322 19.77 -7.25 -13.41
N GLN A 323 21.05 -6.91 -13.59
CA GLN A 323 21.74 -7.08 -14.88
C GLN A 323 22.14 -8.53 -15.15
N GLN A 324 22.70 -9.22 -14.16
CA GLN A 324 23.33 -10.52 -14.34
C GLN A 324 22.29 -11.64 -14.42
N GLU A 325 21.30 -11.63 -13.53
CA GLU A 325 20.29 -12.69 -13.37
C GLU A 325 19.00 -12.33 -14.13
N TYR A 326 18.49 -11.12 -13.96
CA TYR A 326 17.20 -10.71 -14.53
C TYR A 326 17.26 -10.11 -15.96
N LYS A 327 18.47 -9.78 -16.46
CA LYS A 327 18.72 -9.09 -17.74
C LYS A 327 17.99 -7.75 -17.88
N LEU A 328 17.89 -7.03 -16.76
CA LEU A 328 17.27 -5.71 -16.64
C LEU A 328 18.32 -4.62 -16.43
N LEU A 329 18.13 -3.51 -17.12
CA LEU A 329 18.75 -2.22 -16.82
C LEU A 329 17.69 -1.27 -16.29
N LEU A 330 18.02 -0.58 -15.20
CA LEU A 330 17.10 0.27 -14.44
C LEU A 330 17.79 1.60 -14.14
N LEU A 331 17.14 2.70 -14.53
CA LEU A 331 17.61 4.08 -14.32
C LEU A 331 16.54 4.85 -13.56
N VAL A 332 16.94 5.74 -12.65
CA VAL A 332 16.00 6.46 -11.77
C VAL A 332 16.20 7.97 -11.87
N GLY A 333 15.25 8.64 -12.51
CA GLY A 333 15.21 10.10 -12.58
C GLY A 333 14.92 10.73 -11.21
N ALA A 334 15.36 11.99 -11.03
CA ALA A 334 15.28 12.70 -9.76
C ALA A 334 13.87 12.73 -9.12
N PHE A 335 13.83 12.72 -7.79
CA PHE A 335 12.59 12.75 -7.02
C PHE A 335 11.90 14.12 -7.09
N ASN A 336 10.61 14.12 -7.39
CA ASN A 336 9.79 15.34 -7.46
C ASN A 336 9.01 15.54 -6.16
N ASN A 337 9.54 16.36 -5.27
CA ASN A 337 8.92 16.72 -3.98
C ASN A 337 7.50 17.33 -4.08
N ARG A 338 7.06 17.81 -5.26
CA ARG A 338 5.72 18.42 -5.42
C ARG A 338 4.62 17.38 -5.70
N THR A 339 4.98 16.28 -6.35
CA THR A 339 4.05 15.20 -6.73
C THR A 339 4.34 13.90 -5.98
N SER A 340 5.44 13.83 -5.22
CA SER A 340 5.99 12.62 -4.61
C SER A 340 6.09 11.47 -5.61
N THR A 341 6.74 11.73 -6.75
CA THR A 341 6.97 10.78 -7.84
C THR A 341 8.44 10.74 -8.24
N ILE A 342 8.89 9.59 -8.76
CA ILE A 342 10.13 9.45 -9.56
C ILE A 342 9.78 9.05 -10.99
N ILE A 343 10.71 9.26 -11.93
CA ILE A 343 10.65 8.59 -13.24
C ILE A 343 11.52 7.35 -13.15
N VAL A 344 10.91 6.18 -13.35
CA VAL A 344 11.62 4.90 -13.45
C VAL A 344 11.72 4.53 -14.92
N THR A 345 12.94 4.31 -15.39
CA THR A 345 13.25 3.96 -16.78
C THR A 345 13.81 2.54 -16.82
N ILE A 346 13.13 1.64 -17.53
CA ILE A 346 13.39 0.19 -17.50
C ILE A 346 13.67 -0.31 -18.93
N CYS A 347 14.67 -1.17 -19.10
CA CYS A 347 14.92 -1.92 -20.32
C CYS A 347 15.26 -3.38 -19.99
N GLN A 348 14.75 -4.34 -20.77
CA GLN A 348 15.29 -5.70 -20.81
C GLN A 348 16.26 -5.84 -22.00
N PHE A 349 17.35 -6.57 -21.80
CA PHE A 349 18.32 -6.92 -22.83
C PHE A 349 18.51 -8.44 -22.93
N VAL A 350 19.28 -8.91 -23.91
CA VAL A 350 19.59 -10.34 -24.09
C VAL A 350 21.04 -10.63 -23.72
N ASN A 351 22.00 -9.94 -24.36
CA ASN A 351 23.43 -10.19 -24.21
C ASN A 351 24.09 -9.15 -23.29
N GLY A 352 23.73 -7.87 -23.41
CA GLY A 352 24.30 -6.81 -22.56
C GLY A 352 23.48 -5.51 -22.52
N PRO A 353 23.71 -4.65 -21.52
CA PRO A 353 22.96 -3.39 -21.33
C PRO A 353 23.14 -2.39 -22.47
N ASP A 354 24.21 -2.49 -23.26
CA ASP A 354 24.48 -1.64 -24.43
C ASP A 354 23.45 -1.81 -25.56
N GLU A 355 22.63 -2.88 -25.51
CA GLU A 355 21.46 -3.04 -26.38
C GLU A 355 20.35 -2.02 -26.10
N CYS A 356 20.30 -1.44 -24.89
CA CYS A 356 19.18 -0.62 -24.44
C CYS A 356 19.19 0.75 -25.10
N THR A 357 18.34 0.90 -26.12
CA THR A 357 18.11 2.16 -26.84
C THR A 357 16.85 2.87 -26.36
N PHE A 358 16.82 4.19 -26.49
CA PHE A 358 15.55 4.92 -26.43
C PHE A 358 14.79 4.67 -27.72
N ALA A 359 13.49 4.36 -27.63
CA ALA A 359 12.66 4.15 -28.80
C ALA A 359 12.79 5.34 -29.76
N ALA A 360 13.15 5.06 -31.02
CA ALA A 360 13.28 6.09 -32.03
C ALA A 360 11.96 6.86 -32.14
N LEU A 361 12.01 8.18 -31.99
CA LEU A 361 10.85 9.03 -32.25
C LEU A 361 10.38 8.74 -33.69
N PRO A 362 9.06 8.62 -33.94
CA PRO A 362 8.56 8.48 -35.30
C PRO A 362 9.10 9.66 -36.12
N PRO A 363 9.57 9.43 -37.36
CA PRO A 363 10.11 10.50 -38.18
C PRO A 363 9.05 11.61 -38.29
N PRO A 364 9.45 12.90 -38.17
CA PRO A 364 8.50 13.99 -38.25
C PRO A 364 7.70 13.86 -39.56
N PRO A 365 6.37 14.10 -39.54
CA PRO A 365 5.55 13.95 -40.73
C PRO A 365 6.17 14.77 -41.86
N PRO A 366 6.27 14.21 -43.08
CA PRO A 366 7.00 14.87 -44.17
C PRO A 366 6.41 16.27 -44.37
N ASN A 367 7.28 17.28 -44.31
CA ASN A 367 6.88 18.68 -44.41
C ASN A 367 5.95 18.86 -45.63
N PRO A 368 4.81 19.55 -45.49
CA PRO A 368 3.93 19.82 -46.62
C PRO A 368 4.74 20.39 -47.79
N PRO A 369 4.54 19.90 -49.03
CA PRO A 369 5.33 20.35 -50.17
C PRO A 369 5.20 21.86 -50.32
N SER A 370 6.33 22.57 -50.17
CA SER A 370 6.37 24.02 -50.22
C SER A 370 5.73 24.50 -51.54
N PRO A 371 4.77 25.45 -51.50
CA PRO A 371 3.96 25.77 -52.67
C PRO A 371 4.85 26.22 -53.83
N THR A 372 4.88 25.42 -54.88
CA THR A 372 5.74 25.66 -56.04
C THR A 372 5.32 26.98 -56.70
N PRO A 373 6.24 27.94 -56.91
CA PRO A 373 5.90 29.18 -57.59
C PRO A 373 5.32 28.89 -58.97
N PRO A 374 4.20 29.53 -59.37
CA PRO A 374 3.57 29.26 -60.65
C PRO A 374 4.52 29.64 -61.79
N SER A 375 4.87 28.65 -62.61
CA SER A 375 5.76 28.85 -63.76
C SER A 375 5.05 29.71 -64.82
N PRO A 376 5.70 30.76 -65.37
CA PRO A 376 5.03 31.70 -66.26
C PRO A 376 4.67 31.07 -67.60
N THR A 377 3.37 31.08 -67.93
CA THR A 377 2.85 30.55 -69.19
C THR A 377 3.39 31.36 -70.38
N PRO A 378 3.99 30.73 -71.41
CA PRO A 378 4.51 31.45 -72.57
C PRO A 378 3.35 31.97 -73.44
N PRO A 379 3.34 33.27 -73.84
CA PRO A 379 2.28 33.82 -74.66
C PRO A 379 2.39 33.34 -76.12
N SER A 380 1.27 32.86 -76.68
CA SER A 380 1.17 32.52 -78.10
C SER A 380 1.34 33.77 -78.98
N ARG A 381 2.07 33.63 -80.09
CA ARG A 381 2.34 34.73 -81.04
C ARG A 381 1.37 34.71 -82.20
N THR A 382 0.66 35.82 -82.43
CA THR A 382 0.05 36.14 -83.74
C THR A 382 0.37 37.61 -84.10
N PRO A 383 0.98 37.91 -85.27
CA PRO A 383 1.36 39.27 -85.70
C PRO A 383 0.39 39.84 -86.76
N PRO A 384 0.61 41.05 -87.31
CA PRO A 384 0.97 42.33 -86.67
C PRO A 384 0.11 43.52 -87.19
N SER A 385 0.30 44.73 -86.66
CA SER A 385 0.12 45.97 -87.46
C SER A 385 1.01 47.12 -86.95
N ARG A 386 1.06 48.23 -87.69
CA ARG A 386 2.11 49.27 -87.62
C ARG A 386 1.54 50.64 -87.22
N THR A 387 2.26 51.39 -86.37
CA THR A 387 2.58 52.83 -86.58
C THR A 387 3.65 53.34 -85.59
N PRO A 388 4.40 54.43 -85.88
CA PRO A 388 5.52 54.95 -85.08
C PRO A 388 5.23 56.38 -84.52
N PRO A 389 6.23 57.15 -84.02
CA PRO A 389 7.16 56.90 -82.89
C PRO A 389 7.17 58.10 -81.89
N SER A 390 8.03 58.06 -80.87
CA SER A 390 8.68 59.30 -80.36
C SER A 390 10.05 59.01 -79.71
N ARG A 391 10.85 60.06 -79.50
CA ARG A 391 12.25 60.00 -79.03
C ARG A 391 12.51 61.04 -77.92
N THR A 392 13.20 60.64 -76.85
CA THR A 392 14.05 61.56 -76.06
C THR A 392 15.15 60.81 -75.28
N PRO A 393 16.44 61.13 -75.53
CA PRO A 393 17.58 60.76 -74.67
C PRO A 393 18.10 62.00 -73.90
N PRO A 394 19.29 61.99 -73.30
CA PRO A 394 19.66 61.27 -72.07
C PRO A 394 20.25 62.23 -71.01
N SER A 395 20.83 61.73 -69.92
CA SER A 395 21.93 62.44 -69.24
C SER A 395 22.94 61.49 -68.59
N ARG A 396 24.16 61.98 -68.34
CA ARG A 396 25.30 61.27 -67.73
C ARG A 396 26.06 62.23 -66.81
N THR A 397 26.37 61.81 -65.58
CA THR A 397 27.58 62.22 -64.85
C THR A 397 27.91 61.22 -63.72
N PRO A 398 29.19 61.09 -63.28
CA PRO A 398 29.62 59.96 -62.45
C PRO A 398 30.05 60.41 -61.01
N PRO A 399 31.02 59.82 -60.28
CA PRO A 399 30.72 59.27 -58.95
C PRO A 399 31.51 59.89 -57.77
N SER A 400 31.10 59.61 -56.52
CA SER A 400 32.01 59.71 -55.35
C SER A 400 31.66 58.79 -54.18
N SER A 401 32.68 58.01 -53.80
CA SER A 401 33.05 57.39 -52.51
C SER A 401 32.21 57.54 -51.21
N ARG A 402 32.32 56.46 -50.40
CA ARG A 402 32.17 56.36 -48.92
C ARG A 402 30.77 56.47 -48.31
N THR A 403 30.25 55.31 -47.90
CA THR A 403 29.22 55.15 -46.84
C THR A 403 29.64 54.01 -45.87
N PRO A 404 29.14 53.98 -44.62
CA PRO A 404 29.54 52.99 -43.60
C PRO A 404 28.88 51.61 -43.80
N PRO A 405 29.29 50.56 -43.04
CA PRO A 405 28.59 49.27 -43.05
C PRO A 405 27.15 49.38 -42.52
N PRO A 406 26.22 48.53 -42.99
CA PRO A 406 24.82 48.58 -42.57
C PRO A 406 24.63 48.14 -41.11
N SER A 407 23.65 48.76 -40.44
CA SER A 407 23.17 48.30 -39.13
C SER A 407 22.36 47.01 -39.27
N PRO A 408 22.36 46.10 -38.28
CA PRO A 408 21.62 44.84 -38.36
C PRO A 408 20.10 45.08 -38.36
N THR A 409 19.41 44.48 -39.32
CA THR A 409 17.93 44.47 -39.38
C THR A 409 17.35 43.76 -38.15
N PRO A 410 16.30 44.30 -37.50
CA PRO A 410 15.62 43.59 -36.41
C PRO A 410 14.96 42.29 -36.91
N PRO A 411 14.84 41.25 -36.07
CA PRO A 411 14.17 40.01 -36.44
C PRO A 411 12.67 40.23 -36.70
N PRO A 412 12.02 39.37 -37.51
CA PRO A 412 10.58 39.42 -37.73
C PRO A 412 9.80 39.14 -36.44
N PRO A 413 8.56 39.66 -36.31
CA PRO A 413 7.75 39.46 -35.12
C PRO A 413 7.36 37.98 -34.94
N THR A 414 7.37 37.52 -33.68
CA THR A 414 6.95 36.19 -33.26
C THR A 414 5.50 35.92 -33.68
N PRO A 415 5.15 34.72 -34.20
CA PRO A 415 3.76 34.37 -34.45
C PRO A 415 2.92 34.39 -33.16
N PRO A 416 1.63 34.74 -33.23
CA PRO A 416 0.75 34.75 -32.07
C PRO A 416 0.56 33.34 -31.48
N PRO A 417 0.29 33.23 -30.16
CA PRO A 417 0.04 31.93 -29.54
C PRO A 417 -1.21 31.26 -30.13
N PRO A 418 -1.28 29.91 -30.16
CA PRO A 418 -2.45 29.19 -30.65
C PRO A 418 -3.69 29.51 -29.81
N THR A 419 -4.84 29.59 -30.48
CA THR A 419 -6.13 29.82 -29.85
C THR A 419 -6.45 28.71 -28.84
N PRO A 420 -6.96 29.01 -27.63
CA PRO A 420 -7.32 27.97 -26.68
C PRO A 420 -8.41 27.04 -27.25
N PRO A 421 -8.40 25.74 -26.91
CA PRO A 421 -9.42 24.80 -27.35
C PRO A 421 -10.80 25.18 -26.78
N PRO A 422 -11.90 24.77 -27.45
CA PRO A 422 -13.25 25.00 -26.93
C PRO A 422 -13.43 24.32 -25.56
N PRO A 423 -14.26 24.90 -24.67
CA PRO A 423 -14.46 24.36 -23.33
C PRO A 423 -15.10 22.96 -23.39
N THR A 424 -14.47 22.01 -22.71
CA THR A 424 -14.97 20.64 -22.54
C THR A 424 -16.38 20.67 -21.91
N PRO A 425 -17.33 19.83 -22.38
CA PRO A 425 -18.63 19.71 -21.69
C PRO A 425 -18.42 19.27 -20.23
N PRO A 426 -19.22 19.77 -19.27
CA PRO A 426 -19.07 19.44 -17.87
C PRO A 426 -19.35 17.95 -17.64
N LEU A 427 -18.41 17.27 -16.98
CA LEU A 427 -18.58 15.89 -16.54
C LEU A 427 -19.73 15.80 -15.52
N PRO A 428 -20.68 14.85 -15.63
CA PRO A 428 -21.75 14.71 -14.66
C PRO A 428 -21.20 14.32 -13.29
N THR A 429 -21.32 15.22 -12.32
CA THR A 429 -20.90 14.96 -10.93
C THR A 429 -21.84 13.93 -10.30
N PRO A 430 -21.36 12.78 -9.79
CA PRO A 430 -22.19 11.89 -9.00
C PRO A 430 -22.58 12.60 -7.68
N PRO A 431 -23.84 12.53 -7.24
CA PRO A 431 -24.25 13.14 -5.99
C PRO A 431 -23.63 12.40 -4.81
N SER A 432 -22.94 13.14 -3.91
CA SER A 432 -22.44 12.58 -2.66
C SER A 432 -23.62 12.12 -1.78
N PRO A 433 -23.69 10.84 -1.37
CA PRO A 433 -24.64 10.41 -0.35
C PRO A 433 -24.14 10.90 1.01
N THR A 434 -24.67 12.02 1.50
CA THR A 434 -24.51 12.41 2.91
C THR A 434 -25.46 11.55 3.75
N PRO A 435 -24.97 10.62 4.59
CA PRO A 435 -25.85 9.85 5.46
C PRO A 435 -26.48 10.78 6.52
N PRO A 436 -27.79 10.67 6.80
CA PRO A 436 -28.42 11.46 7.85
C PRO A 436 -27.89 11.01 9.22
N LEU A 437 -27.56 11.99 10.07
CA LEU A 437 -27.11 11.74 11.45
C LEU A 437 -28.30 11.23 12.30
N PRO A 438 -28.25 10.00 12.86
CA PRO A 438 -29.32 9.52 13.71
C PRO A 438 -29.33 10.30 15.03
N THR A 439 -30.37 11.10 15.25
CA THR A 439 -30.57 11.80 16.52
C THR A 439 -31.29 10.84 17.48
N PRO A 440 -30.72 10.47 18.64
CA PRO A 440 -31.39 9.56 19.57
C PRO A 440 -32.58 10.25 20.24
N PRO A 441 -33.73 9.57 20.39
CA PRO A 441 -34.87 10.11 21.14
C PRO A 441 -34.51 10.22 22.63
N SER A 442 -34.66 11.40 23.21
CA SER A 442 -34.42 11.62 24.64
C SER A 442 -35.66 11.22 25.45
N PRO A 443 -35.58 10.22 26.36
CA PRO A 443 -36.71 9.81 27.17
C PRO A 443 -37.00 10.87 28.24
N THR A 444 -38.13 11.56 28.13
CA THR A 444 -38.57 12.54 29.13
C THR A 444 -39.22 11.81 30.32
N PRO A 445 -38.70 11.91 31.55
CA PRO A 445 -39.33 11.29 32.71
C PRO A 445 -40.58 12.09 33.15
N PRO A 446 -41.67 11.43 33.56
CA PRO A 446 -42.84 12.13 34.11
C PRO A 446 -42.51 12.68 35.51
N SER A 447 -42.76 13.97 35.73
CA SER A 447 -42.62 14.62 37.03
C SER A 447 -44.01 15.00 37.58
N PRO A 448 -44.37 14.61 38.82
CA PRO A 448 -45.70 14.84 39.37
C PRO A 448 -45.93 16.30 39.79
N THR A 449 -47.12 16.82 39.51
CA THR A 449 -47.48 18.24 39.74
C THR A 449 -48.23 18.45 41.08
N PRO A 450 -47.77 19.35 41.97
CA PRO A 450 -48.58 19.85 43.08
C PRO A 450 -49.48 21.02 42.65
N PRO A 451 -50.70 21.20 43.22
CA PRO A 451 -51.60 22.29 42.87
C PRO A 451 -51.24 23.64 43.53
N PRO A 452 -51.65 24.80 42.94
CA PRO A 452 -51.25 26.14 43.40
C PRO A 452 -52.33 26.90 44.20
N PRO A 453 -51.95 27.98 44.92
CA PRO A 453 -52.86 29.05 45.35
C PRO A 453 -52.55 30.42 44.69
N THR A 454 -53.59 31.04 44.12
CA THR A 454 -53.71 32.46 43.70
C THR A 454 -54.11 33.37 44.91
N PRO A 455 -54.22 34.74 44.87
CA PRO A 455 -54.57 35.64 43.74
C PRO A 455 -53.79 37.04 43.74
N PRO A 456 -54.30 38.25 43.34
CA PRO A 456 -53.61 39.05 42.29
C PRO A 456 -53.24 40.56 42.66
N PRO A 457 -53.68 41.65 41.95
CA PRO A 457 -52.80 42.59 41.22
C PRO A 457 -52.84 44.07 41.74
N PRO A 458 -52.19 45.07 41.08
CA PRO A 458 -52.90 45.89 40.06
C PRO A 458 -52.05 46.57 38.93
N THR A 459 -52.75 47.20 37.96
CA THR A 459 -52.30 48.15 36.90
C THR A 459 -52.76 49.60 37.24
N PRO A 460 -52.72 50.70 36.42
CA PRO A 460 -52.33 50.98 35.01
C PRO A 460 -51.29 52.16 34.92
N PRO A 461 -51.17 53.09 33.91
CA PRO A 461 -51.77 53.28 32.58
C PRO A 461 -50.76 53.58 31.43
N SER A 462 -50.89 54.70 30.68
CA SER A 462 -50.13 55.08 29.45
C SER A 462 -50.15 56.62 29.26
N PRO A 463 -49.33 57.21 28.36
CA PRO A 463 -49.90 57.69 27.08
C PRO A 463 -49.00 57.53 25.81
N THR A 464 -49.60 57.73 24.64
CA THR A 464 -48.98 57.78 23.28
C THR A 464 -49.15 59.20 22.67
N PRO A 465 -48.40 59.64 21.62
CA PRO A 465 -48.80 59.39 20.21
C PRO A 465 -47.56 59.28 19.23
N PRO A 466 -47.58 59.59 17.90
CA PRO A 466 -47.44 58.50 16.90
C PRO A 466 -46.54 58.74 15.64
N SER A 467 -46.57 57.77 14.70
CA SER A 467 -46.34 57.93 13.22
C SER A 467 -44.88 57.82 12.67
N PRO A 468 -44.65 57.47 11.38
CA PRO A 468 -45.12 56.22 10.74
C PRO A 468 -44.09 55.45 9.85
N THR A 469 -44.31 54.13 9.77
CA THR A 469 -44.15 53.14 8.67
C THR A 469 -43.31 53.45 7.41
N PRO A 470 -42.45 52.48 7.01
CA PRO A 470 -42.51 51.89 5.66
C PRO A 470 -42.83 50.36 5.68
N PRO A 471 -43.38 49.78 4.60
CA PRO A 471 -43.93 48.41 4.61
C PRO A 471 -42.89 47.30 4.40
N SER A 472 -43.18 46.10 4.93
CA SER A 472 -42.42 44.87 4.69
C SER A 472 -43.31 43.78 4.08
N PRO A 473 -42.98 43.18 2.91
CA PRO A 473 -43.82 42.20 2.24
C PRO A 473 -43.64 40.77 2.80
N THR A 474 -44.74 40.03 2.89
CA THR A 474 -44.78 38.67 3.44
C THR A 474 -44.34 37.61 2.40
N PRO A 475 -43.41 36.69 2.72
CA PRO A 475 -43.14 35.52 1.89
C PRO A 475 -44.25 34.46 2.06
N PRO A 476 -44.70 33.77 0.99
CA PRO A 476 -45.75 32.75 1.08
C PRO A 476 -45.23 31.43 1.66
N SER A 477 -46.11 30.68 2.33
CA SER A 477 -45.82 29.33 2.85
C SER A 477 -46.35 28.24 1.90
N PRO A 478 -45.50 27.35 1.36
CA PRO A 478 -45.92 26.16 0.66
C PRO A 478 -45.98 24.94 1.59
N THR A 479 -47.14 24.30 1.69
CA THR A 479 -47.32 23.04 2.44
C THR A 479 -46.70 21.86 1.67
N PRO A 480 -45.87 21.01 2.29
CA PRO A 480 -45.30 19.84 1.61
C PRO A 480 -46.34 18.70 1.44
N PRO A 481 -46.34 17.98 0.30
CA PRO A 481 -47.15 16.79 0.11
C PRO A 481 -46.58 15.56 0.87
N PRO A 482 -47.41 14.56 1.22
CA PRO A 482 -46.96 13.38 1.95
C PRO A 482 -46.11 12.44 1.08
N PRO A 483 -45.08 11.79 1.65
CA PRO A 483 -44.26 10.81 0.94
C PRO A 483 -44.92 9.42 0.93
N THR A 484 -45.08 8.84 -0.26
CA THR A 484 -45.33 7.39 -0.44
C THR A 484 -44.09 6.74 -1.07
N PRO A 485 -43.47 5.72 -0.46
CA PRO A 485 -42.25 5.10 -0.98
C PRO A 485 -42.55 4.15 -2.16
N PRO A 486 -41.81 4.23 -3.28
CA PRO A 486 -41.87 3.20 -4.32
C PRO A 486 -41.04 1.97 -3.91
N SER A 487 -41.62 0.78 -4.02
CA SER A 487 -40.90 -0.49 -3.83
C SER A 487 -40.31 -0.98 -5.16
N PRO A 488 -38.99 -1.15 -5.30
CA PRO A 488 -38.37 -1.59 -6.56
C PRO A 488 -38.44 -3.11 -6.72
N THR A 489 -39.14 -3.58 -7.76
CA THR A 489 -39.03 -4.98 -8.22
C THR A 489 -37.78 -5.14 -9.11
N PRO A 490 -36.90 -6.14 -8.90
CA PRO A 490 -35.72 -6.32 -9.73
C PRO A 490 -36.08 -6.84 -11.13
N PRO A 491 -35.41 -6.38 -12.20
CA PRO A 491 -35.59 -6.92 -13.55
C PRO A 491 -34.93 -8.30 -13.68
N SER A 492 -35.62 -9.24 -14.36
CA SER A 492 -35.06 -10.55 -14.71
C SER A 492 -34.44 -10.50 -16.12
N PRO A 493 -33.13 -10.73 -16.30
CA PRO A 493 -32.50 -10.75 -17.61
C PRO A 493 -32.61 -12.12 -18.28
N THR A 494 -33.30 -12.20 -19.41
CA THR A 494 -33.27 -13.39 -20.28
C THR A 494 -31.92 -13.46 -21.02
N PRO A 495 -31.13 -14.54 -20.89
CA PRO A 495 -29.85 -14.65 -21.58
C PRO A 495 -30.04 -14.94 -23.08
N PRO A 496 -29.22 -14.34 -23.98
CA PRO A 496 -29.19 -14.73 -25.38
C PRO A 496 -28.53 -16.11 -25.55
N SER A 497 -29.04 -16.91 -26.49
CA SER A 497 -28.54 -18.27 -26.76
C SER A 497 -27.55 -18.29 -27.93
N PRO A 498 -26.23 -18.48 -27.71
CA PRO A 498 -25.26 -18.66 -28.78
C PRO A 498 -25.32 -20.10 -29.33
N THR A 499 -25.43 -20.26 -30.64
CA THR A 499 -25.32 -21.58 -31.29
C THR A 499 -23.84 -21.96 -31.41
N PRO A 500 -23.39 -23.10 -30.87
CA PRO A 500 -21.98 -23.47 -30.90
C PRO A 500 -21.56 -24.02 -32.27
N PRO A 501 -20.39 -23.63 -32.82
CA PRO A 501 -19.78 -24.34 -33.94
C PRO A 501 -19.28 -25.71 -33.46
N SER A 502 -19.46 -26.76 -34.27
CA SER A 502 -19.07 -28.13 -33.93
C SER A 502 -17.60 -28.41 -34.30
N PRO A 503 -16.71 -28.74 -33.32
CA PRO A 503 -15.35 -29.15 -33.61
C PRO A 503 -15.25 -30.67 -33.72
N THR A 504 -14.86 -31.18 -34.89
CA THR A 504 -14.55 -32.61 -35.07
C THR A 504 -13.31 -32.99 -34.26
N PRO A 505 -13.35 -33.99 -33.36
CA PRO A 505 -12.20 -34.35 -32.54
C PRO A 505 -11.12 -35.09 -33.37
N PRO A 506 -9.84 -34.69 -33.30
CA PRO A 506 -8.75 -35.50 -33.83
C PRO A 506 -8.53 -36.73 -32.94
N SER A 507 -8.45 -37.91 -33.54
CA SER A 507 -8.22 -39.17 -32.81
C SER A 507 -6.78 -39.28 -32.30
N PRO A 508 -6.54 -39.38 -30.98
CA PRO A 508 -5.19 -39.55 -30.45
C PRO A 508 -4.73 -41.02 -30.55
N THR A 509 -3.81 -41.30 -31.48
CA THR A 509 -3.09 -42.58 -31.50
C THR A 509 -2.14 -42.65 -30.30
N PRO A 510 -2.21 -43.66 -29.43
CA PRO A 510 -1.33 -43.75 -28.26
C PRO A 510 0.11 -44.08 -28.68
N PRO A 511 1.13 -43.33 -28.21
CA PRO A 511 2.53 -43.73 -28.39
C PRO A 511 2.84 -44.95 -27.51
N SER A 512 3.31 -46.03 -28.11
CA SER A 512 3.72 -47.24 -27.39
C SER A 512 5.03 -46.98 -26.62
N PRO A 513 5.08 -47.14 -25.28
CA PRO A 513 6.31 -46.97 -24.52
C PRO A 513 7.21 -48.20 -24.67
N THR A 514 8.28 -48.08 -25.45
CA THR A 514 9.36 -49.08 -25.46
C THR A 514 10.09 -49.04 -24.11
N PRO A 515 10.17 -50.16 -23.35
CA PRO A 515 10.86 -50.15 -22.07
C PRO A 515 12.39 -50.01 -22.25
N PRO A 516 13.08 -49.14 -21.50
CA PRO A 516 14.53 -49.07 -21.53
C PRO A 516 15.14 -50.33 -20.90
N SER A 517 16.13 -50.92 -21.57
CA SER A 517 16.85 -52.09 -21.07
C SER A 517 17.75 -51.72 -19.88
N PRO A 518 17.82 -52.53 -18.81
CA PRO A 518 18.64 -52.23 -17.64
C PRO A 518 20.13 -52.52 -17.89
N THR A 519 20.92 -51.48 -18.15
CA THR A 519 22.39 -51.57 -18.12
C THR A 519 22.87 -51.70 -16.66
N PRO A 520 23.62 -52.76 -16.29
CA PRO A 520 24.10 -52.92 -14.92
C PRO A 520 25.22 -51.90 -14.59
N PRO A 521 25.25 -51.33 -13.37
CA PRO A 521 26.31 -50.43 -12.96
C PRO A 521 27.61 -51.19 -12.65
N SER A 522 28.73 -50.71 -13.18
CA SER A 522 30.07 -51.22 -12.84
C SER A 522 30.42 -51.00 -11.36
N PRO A 523 31.17 -51.90 -10.70
CA PRO A 523 31.55 -51.74 -9.30
C PRO A 523 32.56 -50.60 -9.12
N PRO A 524 32.43 -49.78 -8.05
CA PRO A 524 33.40 -48.74 -7.74
C PRO A 524 34.71 -49.33 -7.20
N THR A 525 35.85 -48.78 -7.65
CA THR A 525 37.18 -49.12 -7.11
C THR A 525 37.37 -48.55 -5.69
N PRO A 526 38.07 -49.27 -4.80
CA PRO A 526 38.26 -48.82 -3.42
C PRO A 526 39.23 -47.62 -3.34
N PRO A 527 38.89 -46.54 -2.60
CA PRO A 527 39.78 -45.40 -2.43
C PRO A 527 40.98 -45.74 -1.54
N LYS A 528 42.13 -45.17 -1.89
CA LYS A 528 43.42 -45.38 -1.21
C LYS A 528 43.41 -44.66 0.16
N LEU A 529 43.70 -45.40 1.24
CA LEU A 529 43.76 -44.86 2.60
C LEU A 529 44.83 -43.76 2.73
N LEU A 530 44.44 -42.63 3.30
CA LEU A 530 45.33 -41.60 3.87
C LEU A 530 45.37 -41.75 5.40
N PRO A 531 46.49 -41.42 6.06
CA PRO A 531 46.61 -41.54 7.51
C PRO A 531 45.71 -40.52 8.25
N PRO A 532 45.26 -40.85 9.48
CA PRO A 532 44.34 -40.00 10.23
C PRO A 532 45.01 -38.70 10.73
N PRO A 533 44.25 -37.58 10.82
CA PRO A 533 44.74 -36.35 11.43
C PRO A 533 44.89 -36.49 12.96
N PRO A 534 45.75 -35.68 13.60
CA PRO A 534 45.93 -35.68 15.06
C PRO A 534 44.66 -35.26 15.81
N PRO A 535 44.50 -35.66 17.09
CA PRO A 535 43.31 -35.37 17.88
C PRO A 535 43.10 -33.86 18.08
N ARG A 536 41.85 -33.41 17.95
CA ARG A 536 41.48 -32.02 18.22
C ARG A 536 41.46 -31.75 19.73
N SER A 537 41.94 -30.58 20.12
CA SER A 537 41.83 -30.03 21.47
C SER A 537 40.36 -29.98 21.95
N PRO A 538 40.09 -30.08 23.25
CA PRO A 538 38.74 -29.89 23.78
C PRO A 538 38.22 -28.47 23.46
N PRO A 539 36.90 -28.29 23.30
CA PRO A 539 36.33 -26.98 23.02
C PRO A 539 36.59 -26.01 24.21
N PRO A 540 37.01 -24.76 23.96
CA PRO A 540 37.11 -23.78 25.02
C PRO A 540 35.73 -23.50 25.61
N THR A 541 35.64 -23.49 26.93
CA THR A 541 34.44 -23.04 27.66
C THR A 541 34.25 -21.54 27.44
N PHE A 542 33.03 -21.12 27.08
CA PHE A 542 32.69 -19.71 26.85
C PHE A 542 32.16 -19.03 28.13
N PRO A 543 32.93 -18.14 28.78
CA PRO A 543 32.42 -16.95 29.46
C PRO A 543 32.16 -15.81 28.42
N PRO A 544 31.55 -14.66 28.79
CA PRO A 544 30.76 -13.86 27.85
C PRO A 544 31.56 -13.05 26.82
N LYS A 545 30.92 -12.79 25.67
CA LYS A 545 31.46 -12.02 24.55
C LYS A 545 31.38 -10.50 24.81
N SER A 546 32.24 -9.77 24.12
CA SER A 546 32.35 -8.30 24.15
C SER A 546 31.30 -7.60 23.26
N CYS A 547 31.06 -6.30 23.46
CA CYS A 547 30.12 -5.45 22.70
C CYS A 547 28.66 -5.97 22.61
N GLY A 548 28.18 -6.72 23.62
CA GLY A 548 26.78 -6.70 24.09
C GLY A 548 25.62 -7.07 23.15
N GLU A 549 25.86 -7.72 22.01
CA GLU A 549 24.87 -8.40 21.14
C GLU A 549 23.57 -7.61 20.88
N GLY A 550 23.70 -6.36 20.42
CA GLY A 550 22.58 -5.42 20.19
C GLY A 550 22.44 -4.35 21.27
N THR A 551 23.36 -4.30 22.23
CA THR A 551 23.52 -3.18 23.18
C THR A 551 25.01 -2.85 23.34
N VAL A 552 25.37 -1.57 23.52
CA VAL A 552 26.79 -1.12 23.53
C VAL A 552 27.67 -1.86 24.55
N GLY A 553 27.07 -2.38 25.63
CA GLY A 553 27.76 -3.24 26.59
C GLY A 553 28.94 -2.54 27.26
N ASN A 554 30.15 -3.01 26.98
CA ASN A 554 31.41 -2.49 27.53
C ASN A 554 32.29 -1.76 26.50
N SER A 555 31.78 -1.43 25.30
CA SER A 555 32.51 -0.76 24.21
C SER A 555 33.78 -1.46 23.69
N ILE A 556 34.06 -2.68 24.12
CA ILE A 556 35.24 -3.48 23.72
C ILE A 556 34.77 -4.59 22.78
N CYS A 557 35.58 -4.96 21.79
CA CYS A 557 35.30 -6.10 20.88
C CYS A 557 36.12 -7.36 21.21
N PRO A 558 35.70 -8.56 20.76
CA PRO A 558 36.45 -9.80 20.96
C PRO A 558 37.81 -9.80 20.24
N ILE A 559 37.89 -9.15 19.07
CA ILE A 559 39.13 -8.95 18.34
C ILE A 559 39.54 -7.47 18.50
N ALA A 560 40.78 -7.22 18.93
CA ALA A 560 41.25 -5.86 19.25
C ALA A 560 41.35 -4.90 18.04
N THR A 561 41.16 -5.40 16.81
CA THR A 561 41.11 -4.62 15.57
C THR A 561 39.67 -4.29 15.13
N GLU A 562 38.66 -4.79 15.83
CA GLU A 562 37.25 -4.49 15.56
C GLU A 562 36.78 -3.27 16.35
N CYS A 563 35.94 -2.46 15.72
CA CYS A 563 35.24 -1.35 16.32
C CYS A 563 33.88 -1.84 16.88
N CYS A 564 33.52 -1.38 18.07
CA CYS A 564 32.20 -1.57 18.67
C CYS A 564 31.32 -0.39 18.27
N SER A 565 30.25 -0.63 17.50
CA SER A 565 29.28 0.41 17.11
C SER A 565 28.42 0.89 18.27
N ILE A 566 27.79 2.07 18.14
CA ILE A 566 26.75 2.56 19.06
C ILE A 566 25.50 1.66 19.12
N TYR A 567 25.41 0.65 18.26
CA TYR A 567 24.33 -0.35 18.24
C TYR A 567 24.69 -1.65 18.96
N GLY A 568 25.90 -1.78 19.54
CA GLY A 568 26.30 -3.00 20.24
C GLY A 568 26.64 -4.15 19.31
N TRP A 569 27.47 -3.88 18.30
CA TRP A 569 28.01 -4.89 17.39
C TRP A 569 29.45 -4.58 17.01
N CYS A 570 30.25 -5.63 16.82
CA CYS A 570 31.64 -5.55 16.40
C CYS A 570 31.80 -5.74 14.90
N GLY A 571 32.73 -4.98 14.30
CA GLY A 571 33.14 -5.17 12.92
C GLY A 571 34.30 -4.27 12.51
N ILE A 572 34.72 -4.39 11.25
CA ILE A 572 35.85 -3.64 10.67
C ILE A 572 35.43 -2.72 9.50
N THR A 573 34.15 -2.69 9.13
CA THR A 573 33.62 -1.80 8.09
C THR A 573 33.25 -0.43 8.67
N GLU A 574 32.96 0.53 7.78
CA GLU A 574 32.57 1.89 8.15
C GLU A 574 31.34 1.90 9.08
N ASP A 575 30.39 0.98 8.90
CA ASP A 575 29.17 0.81 9.74
C ASP A 575 29.47 0.58 11.23
N TYR A 576 30.69 0.15 11.57
CA TYR A 576 31.15 -0.09 12.94
C TYR A 576 32.25 0.88 13.38
N CYS A 577 33.09 1.33 12.44
CA CYS A 577 34.28 2.15 12.70
C CYS A 577 34.12 3.65 12.45
N ASN A 578 32.97 4.12 11.93
CA ASN A 578 32.70 5.54 11.68
C ASN A 578 32.87 6.36 12.98
N PRO A 579 33.65 7.44 13.00
CA PRO A 579 33.98 8.18 14.22
C PRO A 579 32.77 8.91 14.85
N ASN A 580 31.62 9.00 14.18
CA ASN A 580 30.38 9.51 14.77
C ASN A 580 29.52 8.41 15.43
N ASP A 581 29.67 7.16 14.99
CA ASP A 581 28.80 6.02 15.35
C ASP A 581 29.58 4.85 15.98
N CYS A 582 30.85 5.06 16.32
CA CYS A 582 31.73 4.11 16.99
C CYS A 582 31.77 4.38 18.50
N ALA A 583 31.37 3.39 19.30
CA ALA A 583 31.33 3.45 20.76
C ALA A 583 32.63 2.96 21.43
N GLY A 584 33.54 2.32 20.69
CA GLY A 584 34.86 1.93 21.16
C GLY A 584 35.64 1.03 20.19
N GLY A 585 36.87 0.67 20.55
CA GLY A 585 37.82 0.03 19.63
C GLY A 585 38.61 1.06 18.80
N PRO A 586 39.26 0.67 17.68
CA PRO A 586 40.08 1.54 16.85
C PRO A 586 39.21 2.37 15.89
N CYS A 587 38.28 3.16 16.43
CA CYS A 587 37.41 4.08 15.67
C CYS A 587 38.26 4.94 14.73
N GLN A 588 37.98 4.91 13.43
CA GLN A 588 38.87 5.52 12.43
C GLN A 588 38.65 7.03 12.39
N THR A 589 39.65 7.80 12.84
CA THR A 589 39.67 9.23 12.54
C THR A 589 39.90 9.42 11.04
N PRO A 590 39.20 10.37 10.38
CA PRO A 590 39.38 10.56 8.95
C PRO A 590 40.82 11.01 8.64
N PRO A 591 41.48 10.49 7.60
CA PRO A 591 42.73 11.09 7.14
C PRO A 591 42.47 12.56 6.75
N PRO A 592 43.37 13.50 7.12
CA PRO A 592 43.11 14.92 6.95
C PRO A 592 42.85 15.29 5.49
N LEU A 593 41.81 16.09 5.27
CA LEU A 593 41.35 16.50 3.94
C LEU A 593 42.51 16.99 3.08
N ARG A 594 42.81 16.25 2.00
CA ARG A 594 43.86 16.61 1.04
C ARG A 594 43.36 17.76 0.16
N LEU A 595 43.55 18.99 0.66
CA LEU A 595 43.22 20.23 -0.04
C LEU A 595 43.73 20.19 -1.49
N PRO A 596 42.91 20.54 -2.50
CA PRO A 596 43.37 20.72 -3.86
C PRO A 596 44.46 21.78 -3.94
N GLN A 597 45.52 21.52 -4.70
CA GLN A 597 46.54 22.53 -4.97
C GLN A 597 45.95 23.66 -5.85
N PRO A 598 46.26 24.93 -5.57
CA PRO A 598 45.74 26.04 -6.37
C PRO A 598 46.44 26.10 -7.75
N PRO A 599 45.71 26.35 -8.85
CA PRO A 599 46.32 26.66 -10.14
C PRO A 599 46.99 28.04 -10.14
N SER A 600 48.00 28.21 -10.99
CA SER A 600 48.85 29.41 -11.02
C SER A 600 48.13 30.71 -11.40
N LEU A 601 48.66 31.81 -10.89
CA LEU A 601 48.15 33.18 -10.99
C LEU A 601 47.81 33.64 -12.42
N LEU A 602 46.59 34.16 -12.63
CA LEU A 602 46.27 35.06 -13.74
C LEU A 602 45.12 36.04 -13.40
N ARG A 603 45.52 37.18 -12.82
CA ARG A 603 44.93 38.54 -12.91
C ARG A 603 43.39 38.68 -12.83
N THR A 604 42.90 39.11 -11.66
CA THR A 604 41.49 39.47 -11.41
C THR A 604 41.07 40.83 -12.00
N PRO A 605 39.83 40.95 -12.53
CA PRO A 605 39.12 42.23 -12.67
C PRO A 605 38.41 42.62 -11.35
N PRO A 606 37.96 43.88 -11.18
CA PRO A 606 37.34 44.37 -9.94
C PRO A 606 35.90 43.88 -9.71
N PRO A 607 35.40 43.89 -8.45
CA PRO A 607 34.07 43.41 -8.10
C PRO A 607 32.93 44.36 -8.54
N LEU A 608 31.77 43.76 -8.82
CA LEU A 608 30.50 44.47 -9.01
C LEU A 608 29.81 44.76 -7.66
N PRO A 609 28.97 45.81 -7.55
CA PRO A 609 28.32 46.19 -6.30
C PRO A 609 27.21 45.22 -5.86
N PHE A 610 26.93 45.22 -4.55
CA PHE A 610 25.91 44.38 -3.91
C PHE A 610 24.47 44.71 -4.33
N PRO A 611 23.55 43.73 -4.37
CA PRO A 611 22.12 43.97 -4.55
C PRO A 611 21.48 44.57 -3.27
N PRO A 612 20.39 45.35 -3.39
CA PRO A 612 19.70 45.95 -2.25
C PRO A 612 18.81 44.95 -1.49
N SER A 613 18.57 45.24 -0.20
CA SER A 613 17.70 44.45 0.69
C SER A 613 16.22 44.45 0.27
N PRO A 614 15.46 43.38 0.57
CA PRO A 614 14.05 43.28 0.21
C PRO A 614 13.15 44.24 1.01
N GLN A 615 12.09 44.75 0.35
CA GLN A 615 11.03 45.55 0.98
C GLN A 615 9.90 44.66 1.56
N PRO A 616 9.13 45.15 2.55
CA PRO A 616 7.98 44.44 3.10
C PRO A 616 6.80 44.36 2.12
N PRO A 617 5.91 43.37 2.25
CA PRO A 617 4.80 43.14 1.33
C PRO A 617 3.65 44.16 1.50
N THR A 618 2.98 44.48 0.38
CA THR A 618 1.76 45.31 0.35
C THR A 618 0.47 44.49 0.58
N PRO A 619 -0.63 45.11 1.05
CA PRO A 619 -1.90 44.40 1.28
C PRO A 619 -2.65 44.10 -0.02
N LEU A 620 -3.42 43.00 -0.06
CA LEU A 620 -4.31 42.68 -1.18
C LEU A 620 -5.60 43.54 -1.16
N PRO A 621 -6.18 43.85 -2.34
CA PRO A 621 -7.51 44.46 -2.45
C PRO A 621 -8.63 43.46 -2.15
N SER A 622 -9.77 43.97 -1.68
CA SER A 622 -10.98 43.16 -1.37
C SER A 622 -11.82 42.83 -2.61
N PRO A 623 -12.52 41.68 -2.65
CA PRO A 623 -13.34 41.28 -3.79
C PRO A 623 -14.67 42.05 -3.89
N SER A 624 -15.14 42.28 -5.12
CA SER A 624 -16.43 42.93 -5.41
C SER A 624 -17.59 41.91 -5.49
N PRO A 625 -18.84 42.30 -5.19
CA PRO A 625 -20.00 41.40 -5.19
C PRO A 625 -20.51 41.08 -6.61
N PRO A 626 -21.12 39.90 -6.83
CA PRO A 626 -21.66 39.48 -8.13
C PRO A 626 -23.04 40.10 -8.45
N SER A 627 -23.34 40.27 -9.74
CA SER A 627 -24.63 40.76 -10.24
C SER A 627 -25.68 39.64 -10.40
N PRO A 628 -27.00 39.94 -10.26
CA PRO A 628 -28.06 38.93 -10.34
C PRO A 628 -28.38 38.46 -11.76
N ARG A 629 -28.94 37.24 -11.88
CA ARG A 629 -29.30 36.56 -13.14
C ARG A 629 -30.83 36.60 -13.38
N PRO A 630 -31.33 36.81 -14.62
CA PRO A 630 -32.76 36.85 -14.92
C PRO A 630 -33.47 35.47 -14.87
N PRO A 631 -34.80 35.43 -14.69
CA PRO A 631 -35.57 34.20 -14.50
C PRO A 631 -35.96 33.47 -15.81
N PRO A 632 -36.26 32.14 -15.77
CA PRO A 632 -36.69 31.36 -16.95
C PRO A 632 -38.19 31.52 -17.30
N ARG A 633 -38.55 31.07 -18.51
CA ARG A 633 -39.92 31.08 -19.08
C ARG A 633 -40.65 29.72 -18.84
N PRO A 634 -42.00 29.68 -18.71
CA PRO A 634 -42.76 28.45 -18.42
C PRO A 634 -42.88 27.46 -19.61
N LEU A 635 -43.27 26.22 -19.30
CA LEU A 635 -43.55 25.11 -20.23
C LEU A 635 -45.04 24.66 -20.19
N PRO A 636 -45.55 24.00 -21.25
CA PRO A 636 -46.98 23.63 -21.39
C PRO A 636 -47.37 22.32 -20.66
N PRO A 637 -48.69 22.04 -20.48
CA PRO A 637 -49.18 20.94 -19.63
C PRO A 637 -49.26 19.56 -20.32
N SER A 638 -49.08 18.50 -19.51
CA SER A 638 -49.09 17.09 -19.93
C SER A 638 -50.51 16.47 -20.03
N ARG A 639 -50.64 15.42 -20.86
CA ARG A 639 -51.85 14.57 -20.97
C ARG A 639 -51.85 13.41 -19.96
N ARG A 640 -53.03 12.87 -19.68
CA ARG A 640 -53.30 11.82 -18.65
C ARG A 640 -53.39 10.40 -19.27
N PRO A 641 -52.83 9.34 -18.65
CA PRO A 641 -53.01 7.93 -19.06
C PRO A 641 -54.30 7.25 -18.53
N PRO A 642 -54.69 6.06 -19.07
CA PRO A 642 -55.88 5.27 -18.66
C PRO A 642 -55.64 4.33 -17.45
N PRO A 643 -56.69 3.72 -16.86
CA PRO A 643 -56.60 2.88 -15.65
C PRO A 643 -56.25 1.39 -15.91
N LEU A 644 -55.98 0.66 -14.81
CA LEU A 644 -55.56 -0.76 -14.77
C LEU A 644 -56.64 -1.70 -14.18
N PRO A 645 -56.58 -3.03 -14.47
CA PRO A 645 -57.54 -4.04 -14.00
C PRO A 645 -57.26 -4.59 -12.56
N PRO A 646 -58.22 -5.33 -11.95
CA PRO A 646 -58.16 -5.77 -10.53
C PRO A 646 -57.35 -7.06 -10.24
N PRO A 647 -57.02 -7.35 -8.97
CA PRO A 647 -56.15 -8.47 -8.54
C PRO A 647 -56.89 -9.80 -8.25
N ILE A 648 -56.09 -10.84 -7.97
CA ILE A 648 -56.49 -12.24 -7.67
C ILE A 648 -56.04 -12.61 -6.23
N PRO A 649 -56.83 -13.40 -5.45
CA PRO A 649 -56.57 -13.66 -4.02
C PRO A 649 -55.49 -14.74 -3.73
N PRO A 650 -55.00 -14.84 -2.46
CA PRO A 650 -53.99 -15.80 -2.02
C PRO A 650 -54.56 -17.18 -1.62
N ILE A 651 -53.67 -18.12 -1.28
CA ILE A 651 -53.95 -19.46 -0.73
C ILE A 651 -53.11 -19.65 0.54
N GLU A 652 -53.67 -20.31 1.56
CA GLU A 652 -53.06 -20.58 2.87
C GLU A 652 -52.66 -22.06 3.05
N GLU A 653 -52.09 -22.37 4.23
CA GLU A 653 -51.98 -23.71 4.85
C GLU A 653 -51.02 -24.74 4.20
N MET A 654 -50.43 -25.72 4.92
CA MET A 654 -50.56 -26.14 6.33
C MET A 654 -49.18 -26.41 6.97
N CYS A 655 -49.10 -26.38 8.31
CA CYS A 655 -48.09 -27.09 9.10
C CYS A 655 -48.78 -28.06 10.08
N GLY A 656 -48.12 -29.16 10.45
CA GLY A 656 -48.68 -30.14 11.40
C GLY A 656 -47.61 -30.94 12.15
N ASP A 657 -47.88 -31.26 13.41
CA ASP A 657 -46.97 -31.96 14.33
C ASP A 657 -46.93 -33.48 14.12
N GLY A 658 -45.82 -34.11 14.53
CA GLY A 658 -45.68 -35.57 14.55
C GLY A 658 -44.41 -36.06 15.24
N LEU A 659 -44.50 -37.17 15.99
CA LEU A 659 -43.41 -37.73 16.82
C LEU A 659 -43.07 -39.19 16.46
N VAL A 660 -41.76 -39.48 16.45
CA VAL A 660 -41.09 -40.78 16.72
C VAL A 660 -41.56 -42.04 15.96
N GLY A 661 -40.65 -42.63 15.16
CA GLY A 661 -40.79 -44.00 14.66
C GLY A 661 -39.58 -44.50 13.85
N ASN A 662 -39.20 -45.77 13.98
CA ASN A 662 -38.06 -46.38 13.25
C ASN A 662 -38.52 -47.09 11.95
N GLY A 663 -37.95 -46.75 10.79
CA GLY A 663 -38.16 -47.53 9.54
C GLY A 663 -37.56 -46.92 8.26
N ARG A 664 -36.63 -47.63 7.61
CA ARG A 664 -36.07 -47.34 6.26
C ARG A 664 -37.11 -47.65 5.15
N CYS A 665 -37.09 -47.12 3.93
CA CYS A 665 -36.19 -46.19 3.20
C CYS A 665 -37.05 -45.39 2.15
N ILE A 666 -36.65 -44.80 1.01
CA ILE A 666 -35.48 -44.90 0.10
C ILE A 666 -35.21 -43.51 -0.55
N ASN A 667 -33.94 -43.08 -0.64
CA ASN A 667 -33.39 -41.92 -1.39
C ASN A 667 -33.91 -40.50 -1.01
N THR A 668 -33.09 -39.44 -1.00
CA THR A 668 -31.70 -39.29 -1.50
C THR A 668 -30.86 -38.34 -0.61
N ILE A 669 -29.53 -38.47 -0.67
CA ILE A 669 -28.48 -37.55 -0.18
C ILE A 669 -28.12 -37.60 1.33
N GLN A 670 -26.95 -38.21 1.57
CA GLN A 670 -25.95 -37.98 2.65
C GLN A 670 -26.33 -38.07 4.14
N CYS A 671 -25.79 -39.11 4.81
CA CYS A 671 -25.08 -38.91 6.07
C CYS A 671 -23.97 -39.96 6.33
N CYS A 672 -22.82 -39.49 6.82
CA CYS A 672 -21.75 -40.19 7.55
C CYS A 672 -21.07 -41.49 7.02
N SER A 673 -19.78 -41.30 6.66
CA SER A 673 -18.59 -42.02 7.22
C SER A 673 -17.84 -43.09 6.39
N GLN A 674 -16.58 -42.76 6.09
CA GLN A 674 -15.43 -43.65 6.30
C GLN A 674 -14.35 -42.88 7.04
N VAL A 675 -13.67 -43.54 8.00
CA VAL A 675 -12.56 -42.96 8.75
C VAL A 675 -11.26 -43.41 8.09
N SER A 676 -10.41 -42.45 7.68
CA SER A 676 -9.08 -42.74 7.14
C SER A 676 -8.04 -41.85 7.81
N VAL A 677 -7.61 -42.25 9.00
CA VAL A 677 -6.50 -41.60 9.70
C VAL A 677 -5.19 -41.93 8.97
N SER A 678 -4.65 -40.97 8.22
CA SER A 678 -3.30 -41.06 7.65
C SER A 678 -2.41 -39.96 8.24
N TRP A 679 -1.73 -40.29 9.34
CA TRP A 679 -0.70 -39.41 9.90
C TRP A 679 0.51 -39.38 8.98
N LYS A 680 0.78 -38.22 8.36
CA LYS A 680 2.07 -37.97 7.70
C LYS A 680 2.50 -36.50 7.71
N GLY A 681 2.29 -35.83 8.85
CA GLY A 681 3.01 -34.59 9.14
C GLY A 681 4.52 -34.83 9.09
N ARG A 682 5.24 -34.10 8.23
CA ARG A 682 6.70 -34.08 8.20
C ARG A 682 7.14 -32.67 8.57
N ARG A 683 7.90 -32.55 9.66
CA ARG A 683 8.41 -31.27 10.15
C ARG A 683 9.47 -30.74 9.19
N VAL A 684 9.46 -29.43 8.99
CA VAL A 684 10.65 -28.61 8.82
C VAL A 684 10.50 -27.48 9.84
N GLY A 685 11.49 -27.14 10.66
CA GLY A 685 12.84 -27.70 10.73
C GLY A 685 13.83 -26.61 11.04
#